data_AF-A0A9W9PQP5-F1
#
_entry.id   AF-A0A9W9PQP5-F1
#
_cell.length_a   1.000
_cell.length_b   1.000
_cell.length_c   1.000
_cell.angle_alpha   90.00
_cell.angle_beta   90.00
_cell.angle_gamma   90.00
#
_symmetry.space_group_name_H-M   'P 1'
#
loop_
_entity.id
_entity.type
_entity.pdbx_description
1 polymer ?
#
loop_
_entity_poly.entity_id
_entity_poly.type
_entity_poly.pdbx_seq_one_letter_code
_entity_poly.pdbx_strand_id
1 'polypeptide(L)'
;MGKLIRLELFNFKSYKGHHTLLFGDAYFTSIIGPNGSGKSNSMDAISFVLGIKSSHLRSTNLRDLVYRGRVLRTSKIDVDGEPIANVEEGQEGDDEDVDASQDAGGKNDPRSAWVMAVYEDDAGEEQQWRRSITSQGVSEYRINNRIVTAQQYNEALEAENILIRARNFLVFQGDVEAIASQSPRDLTKLIEQISGSLEHKADYEKLKAEAEEAAEQQTVQLNRRRGINSEVKQYQEQKREAESFAKKAEERDQAIITHILWKLFHFQRLIDASSADIQKYQDELKEYRRGVEKYENNVEDAKKEHARVGRDVGKVEKNILKKEKDIEELNNSLVPIDEKVDITQRKAERYGTKITEIGKERSAQSDNAKQLEKNLKLVEKAQGQWETEWKNTTSKTGGQLSEADQLEYHELREEVSKRSSADQLTLDNLRRQRKTEAEAVNSLKGKFESTEWQLKNLEFDASNMNERKSTLNDTIKTTSKDIDRKKKELNALTSERLKVSQMRTEWEEKLQVVLRKLLEADDGKKQTERDIRAKELISTLKRIFPGVKGRVSDLCRPKQRKYADAVSTVLGRHFDAIVVDNEKTAKECIQHLRDQRAGQATFIPLETIQVKAFNSSLKGMHRGMRPAIETVDYDDSVARAISYACGNSIVCDDLATAKHLCYERNVDAKAVTLDGTVIHKGGLMTGGRGPQQNNSKRWEDSEVENLHKLKDKIMSDLANLPKAHRRGSEEETLQGELVGLEQRLNYARDELKALERNIESKGSELDFVKRQLQDLRPKYTERKETLDEMDETIEGSQASVSTVEDEIYRKFCKRLGYDNIREYEAQQGSLQEEAAQKKLEFTTQKSRIENQLSFEKQRIQATDDRINGLKAQYERDMSLIEELKSQQEEIRNQLDEFSAELDLLRENLEKQKKIYAQSAENLADQRRELQKRSKHVEGALKNINGLEAEIQRNSSSRYALLRRCKLEDIDVPLTDDSNSLDKLPIDDLVQAADPDAMDVDEADGLDDQGPVVQDYGIEVDFESLGDSLKESAEEKLEEELLEKVRSLSSELDKMAPNARAMERLETVENKLRSTEKDFEDARRQARRAKDGFEEVMKKRSDLFNKAFTHISEQIGPIYRELTRSTNYPLGGQAYLDIEDSDEPYLDGIKYHAMPPLKRFRDMEHLSGGEKTMAALALLFAIHSYQPSPFFVLDEVDAALDNTNVARIANYIHDHAAPGMQFIVISLKTGLFQNSEALVGIYRDQVENSSKSLTLDLRKYT
;
A
#
# COMPACT_ATOMS: atom_id res chain seq x y z
N MET A 1 -37.50 -10.60 14.79
CA MET A 1 -37.46 -10.51 13.32
C MET A 1 -38.68 -11.20 12.77
N GLY A 2 -39.50 -10.44 12.07
CA GLY A 2 -40.78 -10.87 11.53
C GLY A 2 -40.72 -11.91 10.41
N LYS A 3 -41.90 -12.36 9.93
CA LYS A 3 -42.04 -13.42 8.92
C LYS A 3 -43.28 -13.21 8.04
N LEU A 4 -43.29 -13.81 6.84
CA LEU A 4 -44.44 -13.81 5.94
C LEU A 4 -45.39 -14.97 6.29
N ILE A 5 -46.59 -14.67 6.80
CA ILE A 5 -47.59 -15.70 7.17
C ILE A 5 -48.30 -16.25 5.94
N ARG A 6 -48.84 -15.35 5.09
CA ARG A 6 -49.68 -15.70 3.94
C ARG A 6 -49.61 -14.65 2.83
N LEU A 7 -49.82 -15.11 1.59
CA LEU A 7 -49.97 -14.27 0.41
C LEU A 7 -51.35 -14.52 -0.21
N GLU A 8 -52.16 -13.47 -0.31
CA GLU A 8 -53.51 -13.51 -0.86
C GLU A 8 -53.52 -12.89 -2.26
N LEU A 9 -54.03 -13.64 -3.24
CA LEU A 9 -54.00 -13.35 -4.67
C LEU A 9 -55.43 -13.21 -5.19
N PHE A 10 -55.71 -12.17 -5.97
CA PHE A 10 -56.99 -12.01 -6.65
C PHE A 10 -56.81 -11.66 -8.12
N ASN A 11 -57.27 -12.56 -9.00
CA ASN A 11 -57.21 -12.41 -10.47
C ASN A 11 -55.78 -12.11 -11.01
N PHE A 12 -54.75 -12.66 -10.40
CA PHE A 12 -53.34 -12.38 -10.74
C PHE A 12 -52.75 -13.46 -11.67
N LYS A 13 -52.28 -13.07 -12.86
CA LYS A 13 -51.68 -13.93 -13.90
C LYS A 13 -52.47 -15.20 -14.23
N SER A 14 -52.17 -16.32 -13.59
CA SER A 14 -52.84 -17.63 -13.78
C SER A 14 -53.82 -17.99 -12.66
N TYR A 15 -53.89 -17.20 -11.60
CA TYR A 15 -54.81 -17.38 -10.48
C TYR A 15 -56.11 -16.61 -10.74
N LYS A 16 -57.23 -17.33 -10.89
CA LYS A 16 -58.56 -16.77 -11.20
C LYS A 16 -59.43 -16.71 -9.94
N GLY A 17 -59.91 -15.54 -9.56
CA GLY A 17 -60.58 -15.36 -8.26
C GLY A 17 -59.59 -15.36 -7.10
N HIS A 18 -60.10 -15.53 -5.88
CA HIS A 18 -59.33 -15.43 -4.63
C HIS A 18 -58.57 -16.72 -4.31
N HIS A 19 -57.26 -16.61 -4.12
CA HIS A 19 -56.37 -17.71 -3.77
C HIS A 19 -55.47 -17.32 -2.59
N THR A 20 -55.25 -18.25 -1.66
CA THR A 20 -54.41 -18.04 -0.48
C THR A 20 -53.24 -19.02 -0.48
N LEU A 21 -52.02 -18.50 -0.51
CA LEU A 21 -50.79 -19.24 -0.27
C LEU A 21 -50.44 -19.08 1.21
N LEU A 22 -50.48 -20.19 1.96
CA LEU A 22 -50.19 -20.22 3.39
C LEU A 22 -48.75 -20.71 3.60
N PHE A 23 -47.90 -19.87 4.18
CA PHE A 23 -46.56 -20.25 4.62
C PHE A 23 -46.57 -20.65 6.10
N GLY A 24 -47.43 -20.01 6.91
CA GLY A 24 -47.67 -20.36 8.30
C GLY A 24 -46.44 -20.14 9.18
N ASP A 25 -46.30 -20.96 10.24
CA ASP A 25 -45.16 -20.87 11.18
C ASP A 25 -43.88 -21.55 10.67
N ALA A 26 -43.75 -21.84 9.38
CA ALA A 26 -42.57 -22.51 8.81
C ALA A 26 -41.49 -21.49 8.45
N TYR A 27 -40.29 -21.69 8.99
CA TYR A 27 -39.06 -20.96 8.62
C TYR A 27 -38.42 -21.53 7.36
N PHE A 28 -38.69 -22.79 6.99
CA PHE A 28 -38.29 -23.32 5.68
C PHE A 28 -39.50 -23.91 4.92
N THR A 29 -40.00 -23.14 3.95
CA THR A 29 -41.11 -23.54 3.07
C THR A 29 -40.63 -23.80 1.65
N SER A 30 -41.05 -24.92 1.05
CA SER A 30 -40.75 -25.27 -0.34
C SER A 30 -41.99 -25.25 -1.22
N ILE A 31 -41.96 -24.48 -2.32
CA ILE A 31 -43.01 -24.41 -3.33
C ILE A 31 -42.72 -25.42 -4.45
N ILE A 32 -43.60 -26.40 -4.62
CA ILE A 32 -43.44 -27.51 -5.56
C ILE A 32 -44.61 -27.60 -6.55
N GLY A 33 -44.41 -28.31 -7.67
CA GLY A 33 -45.45 -28.52 -8.68
C GLY A 33 -44.89 -28.77 -10.08
N PRO A 34 -45.70 -29.30 -11.02
CA PRO A 34 -45.24 -29.59 -12.37
C PRO A 34 -44.85 -28.33 -13.16
N ASN A 35 -44.13 -28.52 -14.28
CA ASN A 35 -43.73 -27.40 -15.13
C ASN A 35 -44.94 -26.75 -15.80
N GLY A 36 -44.98 -25.41 -15.84
CA GLY A 36 -46.12 -24.66 -16.36
C GLY A 36 -47.37 -24.64 -15.47
N SER A 37 -47.29 -25.10 -14.20
CA SER A 37 -48.41 -25.09 -13.25
C SER A 37 -48.76 -23.71 -12.67
N GLY A 38 -47.80 -22.77 -12.71
CA GLY A 38 -47.94 -21.43 -12.12
C GLY A 38 -46.96 -21.13 -10.98
N LYS A 39 -46.02 -22.03 -10.62
CA LYS A 39 -45.04 -21.85 -9.53
C LYS A 39 -44.44 -20.44 -9.47
N SER A 40 -43.74 -20.02 -10.52
CA SER A 40 -43.04 -18.74 -10.57
C SER A 40 -43.96 -17.51 -10.58
N ASN A 41 -45.26 -17.66 -10.92
CA ASN A 41 -46.22 -16.55 -10.78
C ASN A 41 -46.44 -16.18 -9.30
N SER A 42 -46.12 -17.08 -8.36
CA SER A 42 -46.13 -16.81 -6.92
C SER A 42 -44.95 -15.91 -6.54
N MET A 43 -43.77 -16.13 -7.12
CA MET A 43 -42.62 -15.22 -6.96
C MET A 43 -42.90 -13.85 -7.58
N ASP A 44 -43.44 -13.80 -8.80
CA ASP A 44 -43.88 -12.55 -9.43
C ASP A 44 -44.88 -11.77 -8.57
N ALA A 45 -45.74 -12.47 -7.81
CA ALA A 45 -46.71 -11.85 -6.92
C ALA A 45 -46.08 -11.27 -5.63
N ILE A 46 -45.12 -11.98 -5.02
CA ILE A 46 -44.32 -11.46 -3.91
C ILE A 46 -43.57 -10.20 -4.36
N SER A 47 -42.84 -10.28 -5.47
CA SER A 47 -42.14 -9.15 -6.11
C SER A 47 -43.07 -7.98 -6.43
N PHE A 48 -44.31 -8.27 -6.84
CA PHE A 48 -45.31 -7.24 -7.12
C PHE A 48 -45.75 -6.50 -5.85
N VAL A 49 -46.07 -7.19 -4.75
CA VAL A 49 -46.45 -6.53 -3.47
C VAL A 49 -45.32 -5.66 -2.93
N LEU A 50 -44.08 -6.14 -3.00
CA LEU A 50 -42.89 -5.46 -2.47
C LEU A 50 -42.40 -4.28 -3.34
N GLY A 51 -43.28 -3.72 -4.20
CA GLY A 51 -43.03 -2.45 -4.89
C GLY A 51 -42.10 -2.50 -6.10
N ILE A 52 -41.61 -3.67 -6.51
CA ILE A 52 -40.64 -3.79 -7.62
C ILE A 52 -41.24 -3.28 -8.95
N LYS A 53 -40.35 -2.70 -9.80
CA LYS A 53 -40.68 -2.18 -11.14
C LYS A 53 -41.08 -3.30 -12.10
N SER A 54 -42.06 -3.04 -12.97
CA SER A 54 -42.57 -4.03 -13.94
C SER A 54 -41.51 -4.53 -14.93
N SER A 55 -40.47 -3.75 -15.20
CA SER A 55 -39.32 -4.14 -16.02
C SER A 55 -38.54 -5.36 -15.51
N HIS A 56 -38.68 -5.72 -14.23
CA HIS A 56 -38.05 -6.89 -13.62
C HIS A 56 -39.04 -8.05 -13.40
N LEU A 57 -40.34 -7.85 -13.68
CA LEU A 57 -41.31 -8.93 -13.75
C LEU A 57 -41.28 -9.53 -15.16
N ARG A 58 -41.75 -10.76 -15.31
CA ARG A 58 -41.80 -11.47 -16.62
C ARG A 58 -42.80 -10.86 -17.63
N SER A 59 -43.30 -9.66 -17.38
CA SER A 59 -44.34 -8.95 -18.14
C SER A 59 -44.07 -7.44 -18.10
N THR A 60 -43.87 -6.83 -19.27
CA THR A 60 -43.50 -5.41 -19.38
C THR A 60 -44.60 -4.46 -18.91
N ASN A 61 -45.86 -4.79 -19.18
CA ASN A 61 -47.03 -3.97 -18.83
C ASN A 61 -47.77 -4.48 -17.58
N LEU A 62 -48.18 -3.56 -16.71
CA LEU A 62 -49.00 -3.86 -15.52
C LEU A 62 -50.35 -4.52 -15.88
N ARG A 63 -50.94 -4.18 -17.03
CA ARG A 63 -52.19 -4.79 -17.51
C ARG A 63 -52.07 -6.29 -17.83
N ASP A 64 -50.86 -6.81 -18.04
CA ASP A 64 -50.61 -8.24 -18.32
C ASP A 64 -50.42 -9.08 -17.04
N LEU A 65 -50.41 -8.44 -15.87
CA LEU A 65 -50.47 -9.10 -14.55
C LEU A 65 -51.90 -9.51 -14.16
N VAL A 66 -52.92 -9.02 -14.86
CA VAL A 66 -54.33 -9.39 -14.65
C VAL A 66 -54.64 -10.69 -15.40
N TYR A 67 -55.39 -11.60 -14.78
CA TYR A 67 -55.76 -12.88 -15.37
C TYR A 67 -56.54 -12.71 -16.69
N ARG A 68 -56.11 -13.42 -17.74
CA ARG A 68 -56.81 -13.52 -19.02
C ARG A 68 -56.99 -14.99 -19.41
N GLY A 69 -58.24 -15.42 -19.60
CA GLY A 69 -58.52 -16.79 -20.00
C GLY A 69 -58.17 -17.05 -21.46
N ARG A 70 -57.06 -17.75 -21.76
CA ARG A 70 -56.77 -18.20 -23.14
C ARG A 70 -57.91 -19.10 -23.64
N VAL A 71 -58.66 -18.61 -24.61
CA VAL A 71 -59.51 -19.45 -25.47
C VAL A 71 -58.58 -20.27 -26.37
N LEU A 72 -58.64 -21.60 -26.27
CA LEU A 72 -58.13 -22.43 -27.37
C LEU A 72 -59.03 -22.16 -28.59
N ARG A 73 -58.54 -21.34 -29.52
CA ARG A 73 -59.02 -21.41 -30.91
C ARG A 73 -58.60 -22.78 -31.43
N THR A 74 -59.54 -23.71 -31.51
CA THR A 74 -59.37 -24.92 -32.33
C THR A 74 -59.22 -24.46 -33.77
N SER A 75 -57.98 -24.41 -34.27
CA SER A 75 -57.70 -24.22 -35.68
C SER A 75 -58.35 -25.37 -36.44
N LYS A 76 -59.45 -25.08 -37.16
CA LYS A 76 -59.93 -26.00 -38.20
C LYS A 76 -58.85 -26.01 -39.28
N ILE A 77 -58.27 -27.19 -39.45
CA ILE A 77 -57.36 -27.50 -40.56
C ILE A 77 -58.28 -27.90 -41.73
N ASP A 78 -58.10 -27.28 -42.89
CA ASP A 78 -58.74 -27.77 -44.12
C ASP A 78 -57.90 -28.90 -44.73
N VAL A 79 -58.47 -29.67 -45.65
CA VAL A 79 -57.96 -31.00 -46.06
C VAL A 79 -56.49 -30.98 -46.56
N ASP A 80 -56.01 -29.84 -47.09
CA ASP A 80 -54.65 -29.67 -47.64
C ASP A 80 -53.64 -28.96 -46.70
N GLY A 81 -54.01 -28.64 -45.45
CA GLY A 81 -53.02 -28.51 -44.37
C GLY A 81 -52.35 -27.15 -44.09
N GLU A 82 -52.85 -26.00 -44.57
CA GLU A 82 -52.33 -24.68 -44.18
C GLU A 82 -53.30 -23.81 -43.33
N PRO A 83 -52.79 -22.99 -42.39
CA PRO A 83 -53.61 -22.10 -41.55
C PRO A 83 -53.79 -20.69 -42.15
N ILE A 84 -55.04 -20.27 -42.34
CA ILE A 84 -55.37 -18.91 -42.81
C ILE A 84 -55.24 -17.89 -41.66
N ALA A 85 -54.49 -16.81 -41.89
CA ALA A 85 -54.34 -15.69 -40.96
C ALA A 85 -54.96 -14.41 -41.54
N ASN A 86 -56.00 -13.88 -40.90
CA ASN A 86 -56.53 -12.54 -41.20
C ASN A 86 -55.92 -11.51 -40.24
N VAL A 87 -55.49 -10.38 -40.82
CA VAL A 87 -55.02 -9.18 -40.12
C VAL A 87 -55.98 -8.05 -40.43
N GLU A 88 -56.48 -7.37 -39.40
CA GLU A 88 -57.09 -6.04 -39.51
C GLU A 88 -56.49 -5.16 -38.42
N GLU A 89 -55.86 -4.06 -38.82
CA GLU A 89 -55.35 -3.01 -37.94
C GLU A 89 -56.45 -1.94 -37.76
N GLY A 90 -56.64 -1.45 -36.53
CA GLY A 90 -57.58 -0.39 -36.20
C GLY A 90 -56.86 0.93 -35.92
N GLN A 91 -57.44 2.04 -36.37
CA GLN A 91 -56.85 3.38 -36.33
C GLN A 91 -57.76 4.38 -35.59
N GLU A 92 -57.17 5.14 -34.66
CA GLU A 92 -57.61 6.43 -34.07
C GLU A 92 -58.96 6.56 -33.31
N GLY A 93 -59.03 7.51 -32.37
CA GLY A 93 -60.28 8.08 -31.84
C GLY A 93 -60.37 8.24 -30.31
N ASP A 94 -60.55 9.48 -29.82
CA ASP A 94 -60.72 9.85 -28.40
C ASP A 94 -62.19 9.83 -27.91
N ASP A 95 -62.30 9.78 -26.57
CA ASP A 95 -63.29 10.41 -25.67
C ASP A 95 -64.76 9.94 -25.47
N GLU A 96 -65.21 10.33 -24.26
CA GLU A 96 -66.56 10.38 -23.63
C GLU A 96 -67.14 9.14 -22.89
N ASP A 97 -67.31 9.31 -21.56
CA ASP A 97 -68.04 8.45 -20.61
C ASP A 97 -69.57 8.68 -20.67
N VAL A 98 -70.39 7.63 -20.79
CA VAL A 98 -71.79 7.62 -20.29
C VAL A 98 -72.19 6.25 -19.70
N ASP A 99 -73.04 6.35 -18.67
CA ASP A 99 -73.44 5.44 -17.59
C ASP A 99 -74.21 4.12 -17.93
N ALA A 100 -74.20 3.22 -16.93
CA ALA A 100 -75.20 2.23 -16.50
C ALA A 100 -75.89 1.20 -17.46
N SER A 101 -75.48 -0.07 -17.30
CA SER A 101 -76.32 -1.28 -17.14
C SER A 101 -77.23 -1.82 -18.28
N GLN A 102 -76.92 -3.02 -18.79
CA GLN A 102 -77.79 -4.22 -18.70
C GLN A 102 -77.04 -5.52 -19.09
N ASP A 103 -77.55 -6.66 -18.63
CA ASP A 103 -76.88 -7.97 -18.65
C ASP A 103 -76.86 -8.73 -19.99
N ALA A 104 -75.81 -9.53 -20.16
CA ALA A 104 -75.83 -10.98 -20.49
C ALA A 104 -74.92 -11.42 -21.67
N GLY A 105 -74.06 -12.41 -21.42
CA GLY A 105 -73.68 -13.39 -22.45
C GLY A 105 -72.30 -13.29 -23.12
N GLY A 106 -71.27 -12.69 -22.49
CA GLY A 106 -69.92 -12.62 -23.09
C GLY A 106 -68.77 -12.63 -22.09
N LYS A 107 -68.34 -13.82 -21.65
CA LYS A 107 -67.15 -14.14 -20.81
C LYS A 107 -66.51 -12.96 -20.05
N ASN A 108 -66.85 -12.83 -18.77
CA ASN A 108 -66.13 -11.99 -17.80
C ASN A 108 -64.65 -12.41 -17.65
N ASP A 109 -63.76 -11.82 -18.44
CA ASP A 109 -62.36 -11.68 -18.05
C ASP A 109 -62.25 -10.55 -17.01
N PRO A 110 -61.53 -10.77 -15.88
CA PRO A 110 -61.44 -9.79 -14.82
C PRO A 110 -60.64 -8.55 -15.26
N ARG A 111 -61.14 -7.35 -14.94
CA ARG A 111 -60.51 -6.06 -15.29
C ARG A 111 -59.58 -5.49 -14.21
N SER A 112 -59.52 -6.11 -13.03
CA SER A 112 -58.66 -5.68 -11.92
C SER A 112 -58.06 -6.89 -11.20
N ALA A 113 -56.84 -6.70 -10.70
CA ALA A 113 -56.12 -7.68 -9.90
C ALA A 113 -55.54 -7.01 -8.65
N TRP A 114 -55.36 -7.77 -7.58
CA TRP A 114 -54.61 -7.30 -6.41
C TRP A 114 -53.88 -8.46 -5.75
N VAL A 115 -52.82 -8.12 -5.02
CA VAL A 115 -52.07 -9.04 -4.19
C VAL A 115 -51.88 -8.41 -2.81
N MET A 116 -52.02 -9.20 -1.76
CA MET A 116 -51.76 -8.81 -0.37
C MET A 116 -50.76 -9.78 0.26
N ALA A 117 -49.70 -9.24 0.84
CA ALA A 117 -48.84 -9.95 1.78
C ALA A 117 -49.31 -9.67 3.21
N VAL A 118 -49.35 -10.70 4.04
CA VAL A 118 -49.54 -10.54 5.49
C VAL A 118 -48.24 -10.92 6.18
N TYR A 119 -47.63 -9.91 6.78
CA TYR A 119 -46.35 -9.97 7.49
C TYR A 119 -46.62 -9.88 8.99
N GLU A 120 -45.94 -10.69 9.79
CA GLU A 120 -45.94 -10.61 11.26
C GLU A 120 -44.66 -9.89 11.68
N ASP A 121 -44.79 -8.79 12.41
CA ASP A 121 -43.66 -8.02 12.97
C ASP A 121 -43.10 -8.68 14.26
N ASP A 122 -41.94 -8.22 14.73
CA ASP A 122 -41.26 -8.58 15.98
C ASP A 122 -42.16 -8.50 17.22
N ALA A 123 -43.14 -7.60 17.21
CA ALA A 123 -44.14 -7.45 18.26
C ALA A 123 -45.30 -8.48 18.19
N GLY A 124 -45.37 -9.30 17.14
CA GLY A 124 -46.49 -10.21 16.87
C GLY A 124 -47.71 -9.53 16.25
N GLU A 125 -47.58 -8.32 15.70
CA GLU A 125 -48.66 -7.62 15.01
C GLU A 125 -48.70 -7.99 13.51
N GLU A 126 -49.88 -8.35 12.99
CA GLU A 126 -50.07 -8.60 11.55
C GLU A 126 -50.16 -7.27 10.77
N GLN A 127 -49.15 -6.96 9.96
CA GLN A 127 -49.20 -5.92 8.93
C GLN A 127 -49.72 -6.49 7.60
N GLN A 128 -50.71 -5.81 7.01
CA GLN A 128 -51.31 -6.17 5.72
C GLN A 128 -50.86 -5.21 4.63
N TRP A 129 -49.98 -5.67 3.75
CA TRP A 129 -49.42 -4.87 2.66
C TRP A 129 -50.06 -5.29 1.33
N ARG A 130 -50.78 -4.38 0.69
CA ARG A 130 -51.59 -4.69 -0.50
C ARG A 130 -51.28 -3.75 -1.66
N ARG A 131 -51.04 -4.32 -2.83
CA ARG A 131 -50.91 -3.58 -4.09
C ARG A 131 -52.03 -4.00 -5.04
N SER A 132 -52.75 -3.03 -5.60
CA SER A 132 -53.88 -3.26 -6.53
C SER A 132 -53.66 -2.58 -7.87
N ILE A 133 -54.10 -3.25 -8.94
CA ILE A 133 -54.07 -2.77 -10.33
C ILE A 133 -55.48 -2.34 -10.71
N THR A 134 -55.67 -1.06 -11.01
CA THR A 134 -56.96 -0.50 -11.44
C THR A 134 -57.25 -0.83 -12.91
N SER A 135 -58.50 -0.69 -13.36
CA SER A 135 -58.88 -0.96 -14.75
C SER A 135 -58.18 -0.07 -15.78
N GLN A 136 -57.61 1.07 -15.35
CA GLN A 136 -56.80 1.95 -16.21
C GLN A 136 -55.34 1.49 -16.33
N GLY A 137 -54.88 0.58 -15.45
CA GLY A 137 -53.50 0.08 -15.41
C GLY A 137 -52.58 0.80 -14.41
N VAL A 138 -53.14 1.64 -13.54
CA VAL A 138 -52.40 2.34 -12.47
C VAL A 138 -52.32 1.43 -11.23
N SER A 139 -51.18 1.47 -10.52
CA SER A 139 -51.01 0.73 -9.26
C SER A 139 -51.31 1.58 -8.04
N GLU A 140 -52.23 1.14 -7.19
CA GLU A 140 -52.48 1.68 -5.85
C GLU A 140 -51.74 0.87 -4.78
N TYR A 141 -51.22 1.54 -3.75
CA TYR A 141 -50.56 0.94 -2.59
C TYR A 141 -51.42 1.14 -1.34
N ARG A 142 -51.54 0.09 -0.52
CA ARG A 142 -52.29 0.13 0.75
C ARG A 142 -51.55 -0.60 1.87
N ILE A 143 -51.51 0.02 3.05
CA ILE A 143 -51.01 -0.59 4.30
C ILE A 143 -52.18 -0.64 5.27
N ASN A 144 -52.47 -1.81 5.85
CA ASN A 144 -53.59 -2.03 6.78
C ASN A 144 -54.91 -1.43 6.25
N ASN A 145 -55.16 -1.67 4.95
CA ASN A 145 -56.26 -1.15 4.13
C ASN A 145 -56.34 0.38 3.95
N ARG A 146 -55.39 1.17 4.45
CA ARG A 146 -55.26 2.62 4.17
C ARG A 146 -54.45 2.85 2.90
N ILE A 147 -54.90 3.77 2.03
CA ILE A 147 -54.16 4.15 0.81
C ILE A 147 -52.96 5.02 1.20
N VAL A 148 -51.79 4.73 0.65
CA VAL A 148 -50.52 5.45 0.91
C VAL A 148 -49.79 5.76 -0.39
N THR A 149 -48.85 6.72 -0.35
CA THR A 149 -47.97 7.00 -1.48
C THR A 149 -46.90 5.91 -1.62
N ALA A 150 -46.33 5.75 -2.82
CA ALA A 150 -45.25 4.79 -3.04
C ALA A 150 -44.01 5.10 -2.19
N GLN A 151 -43.76 6.37 -1.84
CA GLN A 151 -42.65 6.75 -0.97
C GLN A 151 -42.89 6.28 0.48
N GLN A 152 -44.05 6.59 1.07
CA GLN A 152 -44.42 6.13 2.41
C GLN A 152 -44.49 4.60 2.52
N TYR A 153 -44.90 3.93 1.43
CA TYR A 153 -44.89 2.48 1.33
C TYR A 153 -43.46 1.91 1.38
N ASN A 154 -42.52 2.55 0.67
CA ASN A 154 -41.11 2.17 0.70
C ASN A 154 -40.45 2.48 2.06
N GLU A 155 -40.75 3.62 2.68
CA GLU A 155 -40.24 3.99 4.01
C GLU A 155 -40.69 2.99 5.09
N ALA A 156 -41.93 2.50 5.02
CA ALA A 156 -42.41 1.42 5.89
C ALA A 156 -41.71 0.08 5.62
N LEU A 157 -41.44 -0.25 4.34
CA LEU A 157 -40.66 -1.43 3.94
C LEU A 157 -39.19 -1.36 4.41
N GLU A 158 -38.59 -0.18 4.33
CA GLU A 158 -37.20 0.06 4.75
C GLU A 158 -37.06 0.01 6.29
N ALA A 159 -38.09 0.41 7.05
CA ALA A 159 -38.13 0.24 8.51
C ALA A 159 -38.09 -1.24 8.95
N GLU A 160 -38.72 -2.13 8.18
CA GLU A 160 -38.67 -3.60 8.37
C GLU A 160 -37.40 -4.25 7.78
N ASN A 161 -36.38 -3.46 7.41
CA ASN A 161 -35.14 -3.88 6.75
C ASN A 161 -35.32 -4.52 5.35
N ILE A 162 -36.44 -4.27 4.66
CA ILE A 162 -36.72 -4.81 3.32
C ILE A 162 -36.28 -3.81 2.24
N LEU A 163 -34.98 -3.85 1.90
CA LEU A 163 -34.37 -2.96 0.91
C LEU A 163 -34.76 -3.28 -0.55
N ILE A 164 -35.89 -2.73 -0.99
CA ILE A 164 -36.44 -2.88 -2.35
C ILE A 164 -35.42 -2.46 -3.43
N ARG A 165 -34.59 -1.44 -3.16
CA ARG A 165 -33.58 -0.93 -4.10
C ARG A 165 -32.46 -1.93 -4.39
N ALA A 166 -31.97 -2.62 -3.35
CA ALA A 166 -30.84 -3.55 -3.45
C ALA A 166 -31.24 -4.95 -3.96
N ARG A 167 -32.51 -5.36 -3.77
CA ARG A 167 -33.09 -6.64 -4.23
C ARG A 167 -32.46 -7.92 -3.64
N ASN A 168 -31.67 -7.81 -2.57
CA ASN A 168 -30.87 -8.92 -2.01
C ASN A 168 -31.68 -10.15 -1.57
N PHE A 169 -32.97 -9.99 -1.23
CA PHE A 169 -33.83 -11.05 -0.69
C PHE A 169 -34.65 -11.81 -1.75
N LEU A 170 -34.55 -11.43 -3.03
CA LEU A 170 -35.26 -12.06 -4.16
C LEU A 170 -34.27 -12.52 -5.22
N VAL A 171 -34.21 -13.83 -5.44
CA VAL A 171 -33.33 -14.45 -6.44
C VAL A 171 -34.18 -15.05 -7.55
N PHE A 172 -34.15 -14.42 -8.73
CA PHE A 172 -34.85 -14.91 -9.92
C PHE A 172 -34.05 -16.02 -10.61
N GLN A 173 -34.76 -16.85 -11.37
CA GLN A 173 -34.17 -17.84 -12.26
C GLN A 173 -33.13 -17.22 -13.22
N GLY A 174 -31.86 -17.57 -13.05
CA GLY A 174 -30.73 -17.07 -13.83
C GLY A 174 -29.96 -15.90 -13.21
N ASP A 175 -30.55 -15.15 -12.27
CA ASP A 175 -29.89 -14.00 -11.63
C ASP A 175 -28.67 -14.41 -10.78
N VAL A 176 -28.64 -15.64 -10.26
CA VAL A 176 -27.51 -16.16 -9.47
C VAL A 176 -26.20 -16.18 -10.27
N GLU A 177 -26.23 -16.62 -11.53
CA GLU A 177 -25.05 -16.63 -12.38
C GLU A 177 -24.65 -15.19 -12.79
N ALA A 178 -25.64 -14.31 -12.95
CA ALA A 178 -25.41 -12.90 -13.24
C ALA A 178 -24.74 -12.15 -12.08
N ILE A 179 -25.13 -12.40 -10.82
CA ILE A 179 -24.54 -11.75 -9.63
C ILE A 179 -23.05 -12.05 -9.50
N ALA A 180 -22.61 -13.31 -9.70
CA ALA A 180 -21.18 -13.64 -9.70
C ALA A 180 -20.42 -13.10 -10.91
N SER A 181 -21.09 -12.72 -12.01
CA SER A 181 -20.45 -12.22 -13.24
C SER A 181 -20.60 -10.72 -13.47
N GLN A 182 -21.07 -9.96 -12.48
CA GLN A 182 -21.13 -8.49 -12.56
C GLN A 182 -19.74 -7.87 -12.63
N SER A 183 -19.67 -6.66 -13.17
CA SER A 183 -18.41 -5.91 -13.17
C SER A 183 -17.99 -5.57 -11.73
N PRO A 184 -16.68 -5.47 -11.43
CA PRO A 184 -16.19 -5.03 -10.12
C PRO A 184 -16.80 -3.70 -9.63
N ARG A 185 -17.17 -2.80 -10.55
CA ARG A 185 -17.84 -1.54 -10.24
C ARG A 185 -19.32 -1.72 -9.88
N ASP A 186 -20.03 -2.60 -10.57
CA ASP A 186 -21.43 -2.91 -10.20
C ASP A 186 -21.50 -3.63 -8.84
N LEU A 187 -20.50 -4.47 -8.52
CA LEU A 187 -20.36 -5.07 -7.20
C LEU A 187 -20.09 -4.02 -6.10
N THR A 188 -19.21 -3.03 -6.34
CA THR A 188 -19.03 -1.91 -5.38
C THR A 188 -20.32 -1.13 -5.18
N LYS A 189 -21.08 -0.87 -6.25
CA LYS A 189 -22.35 -0.15 -6.20
C LYS A 189 -23.44 -0.93 -5.46
N LEU A 190 -23.42 -2.26 -5.55
CA LEU A 190 -24.30 -3.13 -4.77
C LEU A 190 -23.98 -3.04 -3.27
N ILE A 191 -22.69 -3.04 -2.90
CA ILE A 191 -22.24 -2.83 -1.50
C ILE A 191 -22.48 -1.38 -1.04
N GLU A 192 -22.37 -0.39 -1.92
CA GLU A 192 -22.72 1.03 -1.68
C GLU A 192 -24.22 1.19 -1.38
N GLN A 193 -25.08 0.40 -2.04
CA GLN A 193 -26.52 0.35 -1.79
C GLN A 193 -26.87 -0.33 -0.45
N ILE A 194 -26.15 -1.39 -0.08
CA ILE A 194 -26.35 -2.11 1.20
C ILE A 194 -25.91 -1.26 2.39
N SER A 195 -24.75 -0.61 2.28
CA SER A 195 -24.21 0.26 3.32
C SER A 195 -24.97 1.58 3.51
N GLY A 196 -25.94 1.90 2.64
CA GLY A 196 -26.65 3.18 2.62
C GLY A 196 -25.79 4.38 2.17
N SER A 197 -24.51 4.16 1.84
CA SER A 197 -23.54 5.22 1.51
C SER A 197 -23.83 5.94 0.19
N LEU A 198 -24.74 5.40 -0.64
CA LEU A 198 -25.18 5.99 -1.89
C LEU A 198 -25.91 7.35 -1.71
N GLU A 199 -26.51 7.63 -0.56
CA GLU A 199 -27.13 8.94 -0.29
C GLU A 199 -26.06 10.03 -0.14
N HIS A 200 -24.99 9.75 0.60
CA HIS A 200 -23.87 10.66 0.81
C HIS A 200 -23.04 10.93 -0.46
N LYS A 201 -23.19 10.11 -1.51
CA LYS A 201 -22.54 10.35 -2.80
C LYS A 201 -22.96 11.69 -3.44
N ALA A 202 -24.25 12.04 -3.35
CA ALA A 202 -24.78 13.27 -3.93
C ALA A 202 -24.26 14.53 -3.22
N ASP A 203 -23.92 14.43 -1.94
CA ASP A 203 -23.35 15.54 -1.16
C ASP A 203 -21.81 15.59 -1.27
N TYR A 204 -21.15 14.44 -1.38
CA TYR A 204 -19.72 14.34 -1.72
C TYR A 204 -19.40 15.05 -3.04
N GLU A 205 -20.19 14.82 -4.10
CA GLU A 205 -19.96 15.43 -5.42
C GLU A 205 -20.12 16.97 -5.39
N LYS A 206 -21.06 17.51 -4.60
CA LYS A 206 -21.24 18.97 -4.42
C LYS A 206 -20.10 19.59 -3.62
N LEU A 207 -19.78 19.03 -2.45
CA LEU A 207 -18.76 19.57 -1.55
C LEU A 207 -17.36 19.50 -2.17
N LYS A 208 -17.10 18.52 -3.05
CA LYS A 208 -15.86 18.45 -3.83
C LYS A 208 -15.70 19.65 -4.76
N ALA A 209 -16.75 20.02 -5.50
CA ALA A 209 -16.71 21.19 -6.39
C ALA A 209 -16.50 22.50 -5.60
N GLU A 210 -17.20 22.68 -4.47
CA GLU A 210 -17.02 23.84 -3.58
C GLU A 210 -15.59 23.94 -3.02
N ALA A 211 -14.95 22.80 -2.70
CA ALA A 211 -13.57 22.76 -2.23
C ALA A 211 -12.53 23.09 -3.32
N GLU A 212 -12.76 22.66 -4.57
CA GLU A 212 -11.92 22.98 -5.72
C GLU A 212 -11.97 24.48 -6.05
N GLU A 213 -13.17 25.09 -6.12
CA GLU A 213 -13.33 26.54 -6.34
C GLU A 213 -12.66 27.39 -5.25
N ALA A 214 -12.79 27.00 -3.97
CA ALA A 214 -12.16 27.72 -2.86
C ALA A 214 -10.63 27.60 -2.86
N ALA A 215 -10.08 26.46 -3.32
CA ALA A 215 -8.65 26.26 -3.45
C ALA A 215 -8.04 27.18 -4.52
N GLU A 216 -8.69 27.31 -5.69
CA GLU A 216 -8.24 28.23 -6.74
C GLU A 216 -8.16 29.67 -6.23
N GLN A 217 -9.19 30.16 -5.54
CA GLN A 217 -9.21 31.50 -4.95
C GLN A 217 -8.06 31.74 -3.97
N GLN A 218 -7.70 30.73 -3.16
CA GLN A 218 -6.55 30.81 -2.25
C GLN A 218 -5.22 30.99 -3.01
N THR A 219 -5.02 30.32 -4.15
CA THR A 219 -3.78 30.46 -4.94
C THR A 219 -3.61 31.85 -5.54
N VAL A 220 -4.70 32.47 -6.01
CA VAL A 220 -4.70 33.82 -6.59
C VAL A 220 -4.24 34.85 -5.55
N GLN A 221 -4.75 34.78 -4.32
CA GLN A 221 -4.36 35.70 -3.25
C GLN A 221 -2.91 35.47 -2.77
N LEU A 222 -2.44 34.21 -2.75
CA LEU A 222 -1.04 33.89 -2.41
C LEU A 222 -0.04 34.54 -3.38
N ASN A 223 -0.34 34.52 -4.69
CA ASN A 223 0.49 35.14 -5.71
C ASN A 223 0.56 36.67 -5.57
N ARG A 224 -0.56 37.32 -5.24
CA ARG A 224 -0.59 38.77 -4.93
C ARG A 224 0.29 39.12 -3.73
N ARG A 225 0.20 38.34 -2.64
CA ARG A 225 1.02 38.52 -1.43
C ARG A 225 2.52 38.38 -1.71
N ARG A 226 2.92 37.47 -2.60
CA ARG A 226 4.34 37.27 -2.97
C ARG A 226 4.95 38.52 -3.61
N GLY A 227 4.23 39.19 -4.52
CA GLY A 227 4.71 40.41 -5.18
C GLY A 227 5.00 41.55 -4.21
N ILE A 228 4.07 41.82 -3.28
CA ILE A 228 4.22 42.90 -2.29
C ILE A 228 5.40 42.61 -1.33
N ASN A 229 5.59 41.35 -0.92
CA ASN A 229 6.68 40.98 -0.01
C ASN A 229 8.09 41.15 -0.64
N SER A 230 8.24 40.94 -1.97
CA SER A 230 9.50 41.26 -2.65
C SER A 230 9.84 42.75 -2.64
N GLU A 231 8.84 43.64 -2.71
CA GLU A 231 9.05 45.09 -2.63
C GLU A 231 9.49 45.51 -1.22
N VAL A 232 8.87 44.96 -0.17
CA VAL A 232 9.24 45.26 1.24
C VAL A 232 10.71 44.96 1.53
N LYS A 233 11.24 43.81 1.06
CA LYS A 233 12.64 43.42 1.32
C LYS A 233 13.66 44.44 0.79
N GLN A 234 13.42 45.00 -0.40
CA GLN A 234 14.31 46.00 -1.00
C GLN A 234 14.39 47.29 -0.17
N TYR A 235 13.29 47.69 0.47
CA TYR A 235 13.27 48.87 1.35
C TYR A 235 13.85 48.59 2.75
N GLN A 236 13.76 47.35 3.25
CA GLN A 236 14.39 46.95 4.52
C GLN A 236 15.92 46.95 4.44
N GLU A 237 16.49 46.55 3.31
CA GLU A 237 17.94 46.56 3.07
C GLU A 237 18.51 47.99 3.15
N GLN A 238 17.85 48.95 2.50
CA GLN A 238 18.19 50.38 2.55
C GLN A 238 18.09 50.98 3.97
N LYS A 239 17.18 50.46 4.81
CA LYS A 239 17.09 50.87 6.23
C LYS A 239 18.28 50.36 7.04
N ARG A 240 18.71 49.11 6.82
CA ARG A 240 19.83 48.48 7.54
C ARG A 240 21.16 49.22 7.33
N GLU A 241 21.37 49.76 6.13
CA GLU A 241 22.54 50.61 5.81
C GLU A 241 22.54 51.94 6.59
N ALA A 242 21.37 52.56 6.78
CA ALA A 242 21.27 53.79 7.57
C ALA A 242 21.49 53.55 9.08
N GLU A 243 21.01 52.42 9.61
CA GLU A 243 21.22 52.06 11.03
C GLU A 243 22.67 51.65 11.33
N SER A 244 23.39 51.06 10.37
CA SER A 244 24.80 50.67 10.57
C SER A 244 25.74 51.87 10.66
N PHE A 245 25.43 52.97 9.95
CA PHE A 245 26.16 54.23 10.04
C PHE A 245 26.08 54.86 11.44
N ALA A 246 24.90 54.86 12.06
CA ALA A 246 24.70 55.43 13.39
C ALA A 246 25.52 54.69 14.47
N LYS A 247 25.50 53.35 14.47
CA LYS A 247 26.22 52.54 15.47
C LYS A 247 27.74 52.76 15.45
N LYS A 248 28.34 52.85 14.27
CA LYS A 248 29.78 53.11 14.12
C LYS A 248 30.22 54.48 14.64
N ALA A 249 29.31 55.45 14.72
CA ALA A 249 29.61 56.75 15.32
C ALA A 249 29.76 56.62 16.85
N GLU A 250 28.86 55.88 17.50
CA GLU A 250 28.86 55.63 18.95
C GLU A 250 30.08 54.79 19.39
N GLU A 251 30.46 53.78 18.60
CA GLU A 251 31.64 52.92 18.84
C GLU A 251 32.96 53.72 18.94
N ARG A 252 33.09 54.82 18.17
CA ARG A 252 34.31 55.64 18.12
C ARG A 252 34.51 56.49 19.39
N ASP A 253 33.43 56.96 20.01
CA ASP A 253 33.54 57.81 21.21
C ASP A 253 33.81 56.97 22.47
N GLN A 254 33.28 55.75 22.54
CA GLN A 254 33.60 54.77 23.59
C GLN A 254 35.08 54.36 23.58
N ALA A 255 35.71 54.30 22.40
CA ALA A 255 37.13 53.97 22.25
C ALA A 255 38.11 55.04 22.83
N ILE A 256 37.63 56.26 23.13
CA ILE A 256 38.45 57.34 23.70
C ILE A 256 38.42 57.29 25.24
N ILE A 257 37.24 57.12 25.83
CA ILE A 257 37.05 57.00 27.29
C ILE A 257 37.83 55.79 27.85
N THR A 258 37.83 54.70 27.09
CA THR A 258 38.58 53.46 27.40
C THR A 258 40.11 53.61 27.37
N HIS A 259 40.68 54.71 26.89
CA HIS A 259 42.13 54.94 26.98
C HIS A 259 42.55 55.63 28.30
N ILE A 260 41.71 56.51 28.83
CA ILE A 260 42.05 57.37 29.99
C ILE A 260 41.87 56.61 31.30
N LEU A 261 40.77 55.86 31.40
CA LEU A 261 40.50 54.96 32.53
C LEU A 261 41.64 53.94 32.75
N TRP A 262 42.31 53.50 31.68
CA TRP A 262 43.41 52.54 31.73
C TRP A 262 44.60 53.01 32.58
N LYS A 263 45.04 54.27 32.43
CA LYS A 263 46.22 54.77 33.16
C LYS A 263 45.96 55.00 34.64
N LEU A 264 44.75 55.45 34.98
CA LEU A 264 44.30 55.63 36.36
C LEU A 264 44.21 54.28 37.08
N PHE A 265 43.67 53.28 36.39
CA PHE A 265 43.58 51.91 36.87
C PHE A 265 44.98 51.38 37.26
N HIS A 266 45.99 51.51 36.40
CA HIS A 266 47.33 50.93 36.65
C HIS A 266 48.09 51.51 37.84
N PHE A 267 47.89 52.78 38.20
CA PHE A 267 48.50 53.34 39.41
C PHE A 267 47.79 52.87 40.68
N GLN A 268 46.46 52.81 40.67
CA GLN A 268 45.70 52.22 41.77
C GLN A 268 46.12 50.76 41.97
N ARG A 269 46.19 50.01 40.88
CA ARG A 269 46.66 48.62 40.80
C ARG A 269 48.07 48.40 41.35
N LEU A 270 48.94 49.41 41.45
CA LEU A 270 50.28 49.28 42.05
C LEU A 270 50.32 49.55 43.56
N ILE A 271 49.44 50.41 44.05
CA ILE A 271 49.23 50.64 45.50
C ILE A 271 48.57 49.41 46.07
N ASP A 272 47.49 49.00 45.40
CA ASP A 272 46.72 47.81 45.69
C ASP A 272 47.56 46.55 45.45
N ALA A 273 48.52 46.53 44.52
CA ALA A 273 49.44 45.41 44.38
C ALA A 273 50.27 45.20 45.66
N SER A 274 50.96 46.23 46.14
CA SER A 274 51.82 46.14 47.32
C SER A 274 51.02 46.00 48.63
N SER A 275 49.82 46.57 48.74
CA SER A 275 48.99 46.43 49.95
C SER A 275 48.34 45.06 49.99
N ALA A 276 47.86 44.61 48.83
CA ALA A 276 47.59 43.21 48.60
C ALA A 276 48.85 42.35 48.65
N ASP A 277 50.11 42.82 48.67
CA ASP A 277 51.27 41.94 48.84
C ASP A 277 51.51 41.56 50.31
N ILE A 278 51.18 42.43 51.27
CA ILE A 278 51.21 42.09 52.70
C ILE A 278 49.97 41.36 53.11
N GLN A 279 48.80 41.81 52.62
CA GLN A 279 47.61 41.00 52.71
C GLN A 279 47.87 39.67 52.00
N LYS A 280 48.53 39.57 50.84
CA LYS A 280 48.98 38.28 50.26
C LYS A 280 49.99 37.55 51.13
N TYR A 281 50.81 38.17 51.97
CA TYR A 281 51.69 37.40 52.87
C TYR A 281 50.98 36.94 54.16
N GLN A 282 50.04 37.73 54.71
CA GLN A 282 49.18 37.35 55.84
C GLN A 282 48.12 36.35 55.42
N ASP A 283 47.56 36.56 54.23
CA ASP A 283 46.71 35.64 53.52
C ASP A 283 47.53 34.46 53.04
N GLU A 284 48.77 34.56 52.54
CA GLU A 284 49.64 33.38 52.29
C GLU A 284 49.72 32.54 53.56
N LEU A 285 49.75 33.16 54.74
CA LEU A 285 49.77 32.47 56.02
C LEU A 285 48.45 31.83 56.40
N LYS A 286 47.36 32.59 56.26
CA LYS A 286 46.00 32.07 56.35
C LYS A 286 45.76 31.04 55.25
N GLU A 287 46.50 31.02 54.14
CA GLU A 287 46.47 30.13 52.97
C GLU A 287 47.49 29.00 53.02
N TYR A 288 48.48 29.04 53.92
CA TYR A 288 49.30 27.90 54.28
C TYR A 288 48.60 27.16 55.42
N ARG A 289 47.92 27.85 56.36
CA ARG A 289 47.06 27.23 57.39
C ARG A 289 45.78 26.66 56.79
N ARG A 290 44.95 27.51 56.16
CA ARG A 290 43.92 27.04 55.20
C ARG A 290 44.56 26.25 54.08
N GLY A 291 45.88 26.33 53.86
CA GLY A 291 46.57 25.48 52.89
C GLY A 291 46.62 24.04 53.36
N VAL A 292 47.09 23.79 54.57
CA VAL A 292 47.06 22.47 55.21
C VAL A 292 45.62 21.96 55.31
N GLU A 293 44.68 22.80 55.75
CA GLU A 293 43.25 22.46 55.83
C GLU A 293 42.62 22.23 54.43
N LYS A 294 42.96 23.07 53.44
CA LYS A 294 42.64 22.86 52.01
C LYS A 294 43.32 21.60 51.49
N TYR A 295 44.52 21.22 51.93
CA TYR A 295 45.22 20.03 51.47
C TYR A 295 44.69 18.75 52.12
N GLU A 296 44.18 18.81 53.36
CA GLU A 296 43.35 17.77 53.96
C GLU A 296 42.02 17.64 53.21
N ASN A 297 41.34 18.77 52.99
CA ASN A 297 40.14 18.83 52.16
C ASN A 297 40.42 18.41 50.71
N ASN A 298 41.60 18.66 50.14
CA ASN A 298 42.03 18.20 48.81
C ASN A 298 42.41 16.72 48.81
N VAL A 299 42.78 16.12 49.94
CA VAL A 299 42.97 14.66 50.06
C VAL A 299 41.61 13.97 50.23
N GLU A 300 40.67 14.59 50.94
CA GLU A 300 39.26 14.20 50.98
C GLU A 300 38.59 14.36 49.61
N ASP A 301 38.84 15.47 48.92
CA ASP A 301 38.25 15.83 47.64
C ASP A 301 38.94 15.10 46.49
N ALA A 302 40.26 14.87 46.51
CA ALA A 302 40.92 13.93 45.59
C ALA A 302 40.42 12.49 45.80
N LYS A 303 39.99 12.12 47.02
CA LYS A 303 39.35 10.83 47.29
C LYS A 303 37.89 10.79 46.81
N LYS A 304 37.13 11.89 46.93
CA LYS A 304 35.80 12.06 46.34
C LYS A 304 35.88 12.09 44.81
N GLU A 305 36.87 12.76 44.23
CA GLU A 305 37.15 12.89 42.81
C GLU A 305 37.67 11.57 42.23
N HIS A 306 38.59 10.86 42.88
CA HIS A 306 38.95 9.50 42.48
C HIS A 306 37.72 8.57 42.48
N ALA A 307 36.82 8.70 43.47
CA ALA A 307 35.55 7.97 43.47
C ALA A 307 34.53 8.48 42.41
N ARG A 308 34.58 9.77 42.05
CA ARG A 308 33.74 10.41 41.02
C ARG A 308 34.21 10.01 39.62
N VAL A 309 35.49 10.16 39.31
CA VAL A 309 36.15 9.65 38.10
C VAL A 309 35.92 8.13 37.98
N GLY A 310 35.99 7.36 39.08
CA GLY A 310 35.60 5.95 39.06
C GLY A 310 34.14 5.70 38.68
N ARG A 311 33.19 6.54 39.16
CA ARG A 311 31.79 6.49 38.70
C ARG A 311 31.63 6.98 37.27
N ASP A 312 32.41 7.97 36.83
CA ASP A 312 32.31 8.60 35.53
C ASP A 312 32.91 7.71 34.43
N VAL A 313 34.01 6.99 34.70
CA VAL A 313 34.46 5.84 33.88
C VAL A 313 33.31 4.83 33.73
N GLY A 314 32.63 4.48 34.83
CA GLY A 314 31.47 3.59 34.80
C GLY A 314 30.21 4.17 34.12
N LYS A 315 30.11 5.50 33.93
CA LYS A 315 29.08 6.14 33.11
C LYS A 315 29.49 6.14 31.63
N VAL A 316 30.74 6.45 31.33
CA VAL A 316 31.29 6.44 29.96
C VAL A 316 31.25 5.04 29.39
N GLU A 317 31.63 4.00 30.14
CA GLU A 317 31.48 2.59 29.73
C GLU A 317 30.01 2.21 29.43
N LYS A 318 29.05 2.73 30.21
CA LYS A 318 27.61 2.55 29.93
C LYS A 318 27.12 3.36 28.74
N ASN A 319 27.71 4.52 28.47
CA ASN A 319 27.35 5.37 27.32
C ASN A 319 27.92 4.81 26.02
N ILE A 320 29.14 4.23 26.05
CA ILE A 320 29.69 3.46 24.92
C ILE A 320 28.77 2.28 24.61
N LEU A 321 28.37 1.48 25.60
CA LEU A 321 27.43 0.37 25.40
C LEU A 321 26.02 0.78 24.93
N LYS A 322 25.64 2.06 25.07
CA LYS A 322 24.42 2.61 24.45
C LYS A 322 24.69 3.01 23.01
N LYS A 323 25.71 3.83 22.77
CA LYS A 323 26.09 4.30 21.42
C LYS A 323 26.45 3.14 20.48
N GLU A 324 27.07 2.07 20.97
CA GLU A 324 27.30 0.83 20.21
C GLU A 324 25.98 0.19 19.75
N LYS A 325 24.93 0.20 20.59
CA LYS A 325 23.59 -0.27 20.20
C LYS A 325 22.86 0.70 19.29
N ASP A 326 22.95 2.00 19.56
CA ASP A 326 22.35 3.04 18.72
C ASP A 326 22.92 2.96 17.28
N ILE A 327 24.22 2.66 17.15
CA ILE A 327 24.89 2.37 15.87
C ILE A 327 24.43 1.04 15.24
N GLU A 328 24.22 -0.03 16.01
CA GLU A 328 23.64 -1.28 15.49
C GLU A 328 22.20 -1.07 14.99
N GLU A 329 21.38 -0.31 15.70
CA GLU A 329 20.00 0.03 15.31
C GLU A 329 19.97 0.90 14.05
N LEU A 330 20.82 1.94 13.96
CA LEU A 330 20.96 2.76 12.75
C LEU A 330 21.48 1.97 11.54
N ASN A 331 22.48 1.11 11.71
CA ASN A 331 22.96 0.24 10.63
C ASN A 331 21.86 -0.72 10.12
N ASN A 332 21.04 -1.27 11.02
CA ASN A 332 19.88 -2.09 10.64
C ASN A 332 18.80 -1.26 9.92
N SER A 333 18.68 0.04 10.20
CA SER A 333 17.77 0.95 9.49
C SER A 333 18.25 1.34 8.08
N LEU A 334 19.58 1.32 7.84
CA LEU A 334 20.18 1.65 6.55
C LEU A 334 19.91 0.56 5.48
N VAL A 335 19.96 -0.73 5.86
CA VAL A 335 19.73 -1.86 4.95
C VAL A 335 18.43 -1.77 4.13
N PRO A 336 17.24 -1.56 4.72
CA PRO A 336 15.99 -1.43 3.96
C PRO A 336 15.89 -0.12 3.16
N ILE A 337 16.68 0.91 3.48
CA ILE A 337 16.74 2.16 2.70
C ILE A 337 17.60 1.93 1.45
N ASP A 338 18.76 1.30 1.60
CA ASP A 338 19.63 0.90 0.48
C ASP A 338 18.87 0.00 -0.51
N GLU A 339 18.13 -1.00 -0.02
CA GLU A 339 17.27 -1.84 -0.88
C GLU A 339 16.17 -1.04 -1.60
N LYS A 340 15.55 -0.06 -0.95
CA LYS A 340 14.54 0.83 -1.56
C LYS A 340 15.15 1.74 -2.63
N VAL A 341 16.35 2.30 -2.41
CA VAL A 341 17.08 3.10 -3.39
C VAL A 341 17.43 2.24 -4.62
N ASP A 342 17.93 1.03 -4.41
CA ASP A 342 18.28 0.12 -5.51
C ASP A 342 17.04 -0.31 -6.33
N ILE A 343 15.90 -0.55 -5.67
CA ILE A 343 14.63 -0.90 -6.33
C ILE A 343 14.06 0.30 -7.11
N THR A 344 14.06 1.50 -6.52
CA THR A 344 13.53 2.71 -7.17
C THR A 344 14.41 3.18 -8.32
N GLN A 345 15.75 3.14 -8.18
CA GLN A 345 16.67 3.46 -9.27
C GLN A 345 16.48 2.51 -10.47
N ARG A 346 16.32 1.19 -10.23
CA ARG A 346 16.01 0.23 -11.30
C ARG A 346 14.61 0.41 -11.91
N LYS A 347 13.64 1.03 -11.21
CA LYS A 347 12.35 1.44 -11.81
C LYS A 347 12.55 2.66 -12.70
N ALA A 348 13.22 3.70 -12.20
CA ALA A 348 13.55 4.90 -12.95
C ALA A 348 14.30 4.56 -14.27
N GLU A 349 15.32 3.70 -14.22
CA GLU A 349 16.03 3.24 -15.42
C GLU A 349 15.11 2.55 -16.45
N ARG A 350 14.16 1.70 -16.00
CA ARG A 350 13.15 1.06 -16.88
C ARG A 350 12.14 2.04 -17.45
N TYR A 351 11.79 3.11 -16.72
CA TYR A 351 10.95 4.18 -17.25
C TYR A 351 11.71 5.02 -18.26
N GLY A 352 12.99 5.34 -17.99
CA GLY A 352 13.89 6.02 -18.92
C GLY A 352 14.02 5.29 -20.25
N THR A 353 14.30 3.99 -20.26
CA THR A 353 14.39 3.20 -21.51
C THR A 353 13.07 3.23 -22.28
N LYS A 354 11.93 2.97 -21.62
CA LYS A 354 10.59 3.06 -22.24
C LYS A 354 10.28 4.45 -22.83
N ILE A 355 10.66 5.54 -22.14
CA ILE A 355 10.50 6.90 -22.65
C ILE A 355 11.33 7.09 -23.94
N THR A 356 12.56 6.54 -24.01
CA THR A 356 13.36 6.61 -25.24
C THR A 356 12.84 5.73 -26.39
N GLU A 357 12.18 4.61 -26.09
CA GLU A 357 11.56 3.76 -27.11
C GLU A 357 10.30 4.41 -27.69
N ILE A 358 9.38 4.86 -26.83
CA ILE A 358 8.15 5.54 -27.25
C ILE A 358 8.47 6.90 -27.91
N GLY A 359 9.55 7.57 -27.47
CA GLY A 359 10.07 8.78 -28.11
C GLY A 359 10.53 8.56 -29.55
N LYS A 360 11.13 7.39 -29.87
CA LYS A 360 11.45 7.02 -31.25
C LYS A 360 10.19 6.79 -32.06
N GLU A 361 9.17 6.12 -31.49
CA GLU A 361 7.89 5.90 -32.17
C GLU A 361 7.17 7.23 -32.50
N ARG A 362 7.10 8.16 -31.54
CA ARG A 362 6.60 9.53 -31.76
C ARG A 362 7.35 10.26 -32.88
N SER A 363 8.68 10.08 -32.97
CA SER A 363 9.47 10.72 -34.05
C SER A 363 9.08 10.20 -35.44
N ALA A 364 8.85 8.89 -35.59
CA ALA A 364 8.38 8.30 -36.85
C ALA A 364 6.96 8.75 -37.22
N GLN A 365 6.05 8.84 -36.24
CA GLN A 365 4.70 9.39 -36.45
C GLN A 365 4.76 10.87 -36.87
N SER A 366 5.63 11.68 -36.25
CA SER A 366 5.84 13.09 -36.62
C SER A 366 6.34 13.26 -38.06
N ASP A 367 7.22 12.38 -38.54
CA ASP A 367 7.72 12.44 -39.91
C ASP A 367 6.66 12.00 -40.94
N ASN A 368 5.79 11.05 -40.59
CA ASN A 368 4.61 10.71 -41.40
C ASN A 368 3.61 11.88 -41.47
N ALA A 369 3.35 12.58 -40.36
CA ALA A 369 2.51 13.78 -40.36
C ALA A 369 3.08 14.89 -41.25
N LYS A 370 4.41 15.10 -41.24
CA LYS A 370 5.10 16.05 -42.14
C LYS A 370 5.02 15.65 -43.62
N GLN A 371 5.00 14.34 -43.93
CA GLN A 371 4.77 13.86 -45.31
C GLN A 371 3.35 14.22 -45.78
N LEU A 372 2.34 13.99 -44.94
CA LEU A 372 0.94 14.34 -45.24
C LEU A 372 0.75 15.85 -45.39
N GLU A 373 1.36 16.69 -44.54
CA GLU A 373 1.34 18.16 -44.70
C GLU A 373 2.01 18.65 -45.99
N LYS A 374 3.05 17.97 -46.48
CA LYS A 374 3.65 18.27 -47.79
C LYS A 374 2.70 17.90 -48.94
N ASN A 375 2.03 16.76 -48.84
CA ASN A 375 1.08 16.30 -49.86
C ASN A 375 -0.13 17.23 -49.96
N LEU A 376 -0.68 17.69 -48.83
CA LEU A 376 -1.78 18.66 -48.79
C LEU A 376 -1.41 19.98 -49.51
N LYS A 377 -0.21 20.52 -49.24
CA LYS A 377 0.31 21.72 -49.92
C LYS A 377 0.57 21.52 -51.42
N LEU A 378 0.74 20.27 -51.87
CA LEU A 378 0.92 19.94 -53.28
C LEU A 378 -0.45 19.95 -54.01
N VAL A 379 -1.49 19.38 -53.38
CA VAL A 379 -2.88 19.41 -53.86
C VAL A 379 -3.42 20.85 -53.93
N GLU A 380 -3.17 21.69 -52.91
CA GLU A 380 -3.60 23.10 -52.92
C GLU A 380 -2.95 23.91 -54.05
N LYS A 381 -1.68 23.64 -54.38
CA LYS A 381 -1.01 24.25 -55.52
C LYS A 381 -1.61 23.82 -56.86
N ALA A 382 -1.95 22.54 -57.00
CA ALA A 382 -2.61 22.02 -58.21
C ALA A 382 -4.00 22.66 -58.41
N GLN A 383 -4.78 22.79 -57.33
CA GLN A 383 -6.08 23.47 -57.35
C GLN A 383 -5.94 24.94 -57.78
N GLY A 384 -4.97 25.67 -57.22
CA GLY A 384 -4.73 27.07 -57.56
C GLY A 384 -4.30 27.28 -59.02
N GLN A 385 -3.47 26.40 -59.57
CA GLN A 385 -3.09 26.42 -60.99
C GLN A 385 -4.32 26.24 -61.90
N TRP A 386 -5.13 25.21 -61.62
CA TRP A 386 -6.35 24.94 -62.38
C TRP A 386 -7.37 26.10 -62.33
N GLU A 387 -7.56 26.75 -61.17
CA GLU A 387 -8.44 27.92 -61.09
C GLU A 387 -7.94 29.14 -61.90
N THR A 388 -6.62 29.29 -62.07
CA THR A 388 -6.07 30.34 -62.95
C THR A 388 -6.25 30.02 -64.42
N GLU A 389 -6.13 28.76 -64.82
CA GLU A 389 -6.45 28.31 -66.19
C GLU A 389 -7.93 28.54 -66.52
N TRP A 390 -8.84 28.23 -65.57
CA TRP A 390 -10.28 28.41 -65.72
C TRP A 390 -10.71 29.88 -65.93
N LYS A 391 -10.11 30.82 -65.18
CA LYS A 391 -10.36 32.26 -65.38
C LYS A 391 -9.89 32.73 -66.76
N ASN A 392 -8.77 32.19 -67.23
CA ASN A 392 -8.20 32.52 -68.54
C ASN A 392 -8.99 31.92 -69.73
N THR A 393 -9.72 30.81 -69.57
CA THR A 393 -10.69 30.33 -70.56
C THR A 393 -11.99 31.14 -70.51
N THR A 394 -12.51 31.45 -69.32
CA THR A 394 -13.73 32.26 -69.16
C THR A 394 -13.64 33.62 -69.86
N SER A 395 -12.48 34.29 -69.77
CA SER A 395 -12.26 35.60 -70.42
C SER A 395 -12.10 35.55 -71.95
N LYS A 396 -11.97 34.38 -72.58
CA LYS A 396 -11.76 34.24 -74.03
C LYS A 396 -13.04 34.05 -74.84
N THR A 397 -14.16 33.73 -74.18
CA THR A 397 -15.42 33.32 -74.86
C THR A 397 -16.62 34.22 -74.50
N GLY A 398 -16.39 35.34 -73.81
CA GLY A 398 -17.46 36.20 -73.29
C GLY A 398 -17.65 37.51 -74.05
N GLY A 399 -18.52 37.51 -75.07
CA GLY A 399 -19.18 38.73 -75.55
C GLY A 399 -20.54 38.89 -74.86
N GLN A 400 -20.74 39.96 -74.09
CA GLN A 400 -22.06 40.25 -73.48
C GLN A 400 -23.00 40.86 -74.53
N LEU A 401 -24.13 40.20 -74.81
CA LEU A 401 -25.23 40.77 -75.60
C LEU A 401 -26.15 41.66 -74.71
N SER A 402 -26.92 42.51 -75.36
CA SER A 402 -27.74 43.57 -74.75
C SER A 402 -29.15 43.07 -74.35
N GLU A 403 -29.78 43.71 -73.35
CA GLU A 403 -31.18 43.48 -72.95
C GLU A 403 -32.18 43.62 -74.12
N ALA A 404 -31.84 44.40 -75.14
CA ALA A 404 -32.70 44.57 -76.32
C ALA A 404 -32.89 43.28 -77.15
N ASP A 405 -31.82 42.48 -77.32
CA ASP A 405 -31.90 41.21 -78.06
C ASP A 405 -32.68 40.14 -77.26
N GLN A 406 -32.72 40.25 -75.93
CA GLN A 406 -33.53 39.38 -75.07
C GLN A 406 -35.04 39.67 -75.24
N LEU A 407 -35.43 40.93 -75.42
CA LEU A 407 -36.83 41.32 -75.63
C LEU A 407 -37.37 40.84 -77.00
N GLU A 408 -36.62 41.00 -78.09
CA GLU A 408 -37.02 40.44 -79.40
C GLU A 408 -37.05 38.91 -79.38
N TYR A 409 -36.16 38.25 -78.63
CA TYR A 409 -36.22 36.81 -78.41
C TYR A 409 -37.51 36.41 -77.65
N HIS A 410 -37.94 37.19 -76.66
CA HIS A 410 -39.22 36.97 -75.97
C HIS A 410 -40.45 37.14 -76.88
N GLU A 411 -40.49 38.16 -77.75
CA GLU A 411 -41.60 38.35 -78.70
C GLU A 411 -41.70 37.22 -79.73
N LEU A 412 -40.56 36.81 -80.32
CA LEU A 412 -40.52 35.70 -81.27
C LEU A 412 -40.91 34.36 -80.61
N ARG A 413 -40.56 34.17 -79.34
CA ARG A 413 -40.94 33.01 -78.54
C ARG A 413 -42.46 32.93 -78.30
N GLU A 414 -43.15 34.06 -78.18
CA GLU A 414 -44.62 34.06 -78.13
C GLU A 414 -45.27 33.67 -79.46
N GLU A 415 -44.72 34.08 -80.61
CA GLU A 415 -45.25 33.68 -81.92
C GLU A 415 -45.05 32.18 -82.19
N VAL A 416 -43.89 31.63 -81.81
CA VAL A 416 -43.61 30.19 -81.81
C VAL A 416 -44.63 29.45 -80.95
N SER A 417 -44.86 29.89 -79.70
CA SER A 417 -45.82 29.25 -78.79
C SER A 417 -47.25 29.22 -79.36
N LYS A 418 -47.70 30.31 -80.02
CA LYS A 418 -49.04 30.38 -80.61
C LYS A 418 -49.25 29.32 -81.71
N ARG A 419 -48.27 29.12 -82.61
CA ARG A 419 -48.37 28.12 -83.70
C ARG A 419 -48.04 26.70 -83.27
N SER A 420 -47.05 26.55 -82.40
CA SER A 420 -46.56 25.24 -81.95
C SER A 420 -47.44 24.63 -80.84
N SER A 421 -48.40 25.36 -80.28
CA SER A 421 -49.26 24.93 -79.15
C SER A 421 -49.85 23.51 -79.24
N ALA A 422 -50.24 23.03 -80.42
CA ALA A 422 -50.75 21.66 -80.60
C ALA A 422 -49.65 20.59 -80.47
N ASP A 423 -48.51 20.80 -81.13
CA ASP A 423 -47.36 19.89 -81.10
C ASP A 423 -46.56 20.04 -79.79
N GLN A 424 -46.63 21.19 -79.13
CA GLN A 424 -46.17 21.40 -77.75
C GLN A 424 -47.06 20.66 -76.76
N LEU A 425 -48.37 20.51 -77.00
CA LEU A 425 -49.25 19.69 -76.15
C LEU A 425 -48.97 18.19 -76.31
N THR A 426 -48.66 17.71 -77.52
CA THR A 426 -48.24 16.32 -77.73
C THR A 426 -46.84 16.07 -77.19
N LEU A 427 -45.88 16.99 -77.43
CA LEU A 427 -44.56 16.96 -76.78
C LEU A 427 -44.66 17.04 -75.27
N ASP A 428 -45.53 17.83 -74.68
CA ASP A 428 -45.66 17.90 -73.21
C ASP A 428 -46.28 16.62 -72.64
N ASN A 429 -47.19 15.96 -73.37
CA ASN A 429 -47.68 14.65 -72.97
C ASN A 429 -46.61 13.56 -73.10
N LEU A 430 -45.85 13.54 -74.20
CA LEU A 430 -44.72 12.63 -74.38
C LEU A 430 -43.58 12.93 -73.39
N ARG A 431 -43.29 14.19 -73.09
CA ARG A 431 -42.32 14.62 -72.07
C ARG A 431 -42.79 14.30 -70.67
N ARG A 432 -44.10 14.32 -70.37
CA ARG A 432 -44.66 13.82 -69.11
C ARG A 432 -44.49 12.30 -69.00
N GLN A 433 -44.76 11.56 -70.08
CA GLN A 433 -44.57 10.10 -70.13
C GLN A 433 -43.08 9.71 -70.02
N ARG A 434 -42.20 10.37 -70.78
CA ARG A 434 -40.75 10.24 -70.63
C ARG A 434 -40.31 10.67 -69.24
N LYS A 435 -40.89 11.71 -68.63
CA LYS A 435 -40.54 12.08 -67.25
C LYS A 435 -40.93 10.99 -66.26
N THR A 436 -42.09 10.36 -66.39
CA THR A 436 -42.48 9.22 -65.52
C THR A 436 -41.61 7.99 -65.73
N GLU A 437 -41.25 7.62 -66.97
CA GLU A 437 -40.32 6.50 -67.19
C GLU A 437 -38.86 6.88 -66.87
N ALA A 438 -38.46 8.14 -67.03
CA ALA A 438 -37.16 8.65 -66.56
C ALA A 438 -37.07 8.65 -65.04
N GLU A 439 -38.16 8.93 -64.32
CA GLU A 439 -38.25 8.78 -62.88
C GLU A 439 -38.20 7.30 -62.47
N ALA A 440 -38.82 6.39 -63.22
CA ALA A 440 -38.73 4.94 -63.00
C ALA A 440 -37.32 4.39 -63.30
N VAL A 441 -36.70 4.81 -64.40
CA VAL A 441 -35.31 4.50 -64.78
C VAL A 441 -34.34 5.11 -63.79
N ASN A 442 -34.53 6.35 -63.32
CA ASN A 442 -33.69 6.95 -62.27
C ASN A 442 -33.90 6.26 -60.91
N SER A 443 -35.10 5.77 -60.60
CA SER A 443 -35.34 4.96 -59.40
C SER A 443 -34.60 3.61 -59.48
N LEU A 444 -34.62 2.96 -60.64
CA LEU A 444 -33.89 1.70 -60.87
C LEU A 444 -32.37 1.91 -61.00
N LYS A 445 -31.94 3.02 -61.58
CA LYS A 445 -30.54 3.46 -61.66
C LYS A 445 -30.00 3.75 -60.27
N GLY A 446 -30.72 4.53 -59.47
CA GLY A 446 -30.36 4.79 -58.07
C GLY A 446 -30.27 3.50 -57.24
N LYS A 447 -31.19 2.54 -57.47
CA LYS A 447 -31.09 1.20 -56.87
C LYS A 447 -29.85 0.45 -57.37
N PHE A 448 -29.62 0.38 -58.68
CA PHE A 448 -28.47 -0.29 -59.29
C PHE A 448 -27.14 0.30 -58.81
N GLU A 449 -26.96 1.62 -58.89
CA GLU A 449 -25.79 2.36 -58.42
C GLU A 449 -25.61 2.20 -56.90
N SER A 450 -26.69 2.18 -56.10
CA SER A 450 -26.58 1.89 -54.67
C SER A 450 -26.10 0.47 -54.39
N THR A 451 -26.56 -0.53 -55.15
CA THR A 451 -26.09 -1.92 -55.02
C THR A 451 -24.67 -2.11 -55.56
N GLU A 452 -24.27 -1.38 -56.59
CA GLU A 452 -22.90 -1.39 -57.13
C GLU A 452 -21.92 -0.71 -56.16
N TRP A 453 -22.34 0.38 -55.52
CA TRP A 453 -21.57 1.06 -54.48
C TRP A 453 -21.46 0.21 -53.20
N GLN A 454 -22.55 -0.44 -52.77
CA GLN A 454 -22.52 -1.43 -51.69
C GLN A 454 -21.56 -2.59 -52.00
N LEU A 455 -21.58 -3.10 -53.24
CA LEU A 455 -20.66 -4.14 -53.70
C LEU A 455 -19.20 -3.66 -53.66
N LYS A 456 -18.89 -2.48 -54.20
CA LYS A 456 -17.53 -1.91 -54.17
C LYS A 456 -17.02 -1.66 -52.75
N ASN A 457 -17.89 -1.20 -51.84
CA ASN A 457 -17.53 -1.05 -50.44
C ASN A 457 -17.27 -2.40 -49.76
N LEU A 458 -18.14 -3.41 -49.98
CA LEU A 458 -17.94 -4.74 -49.43
C LEU A 458 -16.69 -5.43 -50.01
N GLU A 459 -16.34 -5.22 -51.28
CA GLU A 459 -15.07 -5.68 -51.87
C GLU A 459 -13.85 -4.98 -51.25
N PHE A 460 -13.94 -3.67 -51.01
CA PHE A 460 -12.89 -2.90 -50.34
C PHE A 460 -12.73 -3.31 -48.86
N ASP A 461 -13.82 -3.53 -48.13
CA ASP A 461 -13.77 -4.01 -46.76
C ASP A 461 -13.21 -5.44 -46.69
N ALA A 462 -13.60 -6.31 -47.62
CA ALA A 462 -13.04 -7.67 -47.73
C ALA A 462 -11.53 -7.64 -48.03
N SER A 463 -11.05 -6.76 -48.90
CA SER A 463 -9.61 -6.62 -49.18
C SER A 463 -8.84 -6.07 -47.97
N ASN A 464 -9.34 -5.04 -47.30
CA ASN A 464 -8.74 -4.49 -46.07
C ASN A 464 -8.64 -5.54 -44.96
N MET A 465 -9.68 -6.36 -44.78
CA MET A 465 -9.66 -7.45 -43.80
C MET A 465 -8.66 -8.55 -44.20
N ASN A 466 -8.47 -8.82 -45.49
CA ASN A 466 -7.47 -9.78 -45.97
C ASN A 466 -6.03 -9.28 -45.80
N GLU A 467 -5.76 -7.98 -45.97
CA GLU A 467 -4.48 -7.35 -45.63
C GLU A 467 -4.23 -7.36 -44.10
N ARG A 468 -5.28 -7.13 -43.30
CA ARG A 468 -5.20 -7.26 -41.84
C ARG A 468 -4.95 -8.71 -41.39
N LYS A 469 -5.46 -9.69 -42.13
CA LYS A 469 -5.18 -11.12 -41.92
C LYS A 469 -3.72 -11.47 -42.26
N SER A 470 -3.16 -10.94 -43.36
CA SER A 470 -1.77 -11.23 -43.74
C SER A 470 -0.77 -10.67 -42.72
N THR A 471 -0.96 -9.42 -42.31
CA THR A 471 -0.16 -8.76 -41.26
C THR A 471 -0.25 -9.49 -39.92
N LEU A 472 -1.44 -9.89 -39.45
CA LEU A 472 -1.57 -10.73 -38.24
C LEU A 472 -0.80 -12.05 -38.38
N ASN A 473 -0.90 -12.74 -39.52
CA ASN A 473 -0.16 -13.98 -39.76
C ASN A 473 1.35 -13.82 -39.63
N ASP A 474 1.91 -12.69 -40.07
CA ASP A 474 3.35 -12.41 -39.94
C ASP A 474 3.74 -12.02 -38.50
N THR A 475 2.85 -11.35 -37.74
CA THR A 475 3.06 -11.15 -36.29
C THR A 475 3.05 -12.45 -35.49
N ILE A 476 2.23 -13.44 -35.89
CA ILE A 476 2.22 -14.79 -35.28
C ILE A 476 3.53 -15.53 -35.57
N LYS A 477 4.07 -15.43 -36.79
CA LYS A 477 5.36 -16.06 -37.17
C LYS A 477 6.58 -15.44 -36.51
N THR A 478 6.53 -14.15 -36.17
CA THR A 478 7.62 -13.47 -35.46
C THR A 478 7.57 -13.82 -33.97
N THR A 479 6.42 -13.61 -33.31
CA THR A 479 6.23 -13.97 -31.90
C THR A 479 6.49 -15.44 -31.61
N SER A 480 6.15 -16.38 -32.51
CA SER A 480 6.48 -17.80 -32.32
C SER A 480 7.99 -18.07 -32.31
N LYS A 481 8.78 -17.36 -33.13
CA LYS A 481 10.25 -17.50 -33.15
C LYS A 481 10.89 -16.94 -31.88
N ASP A 482 10.35 -15.83 -31.36
CA ASP A 482 10.85 -15.23 -30.12
C ASP A 482 10.54 -16.10 -28.90
N ILE A 483 9.36 -16.73 -28.86
CA ILE A 483 8.99 -17.76 -27.87
C ILE A 483 9.98 -18.93 -27.91
N ASP A 484 10.29 -19.47 -29.09
CA ASP A 484 11.22 -20.59 -29.24
C ASP A 484 12.66 -20.24 -28.83
N ARG A 485 13.08 -18.98 -29.02
CA ARG A 485 14.36 -18.47 -28.54
C ARG A 485 14.36 -18.37 -27.01
N LYS A 486 13.36 -17.73 -26.42
CA LYS A 486 13.24 -17.56 -24.95
C LYS A 486 13.12 -18.90 -24.22
N LYS A 487 12.42 -19.89 -24.80
CA LYS A 487 12.37 -21.28 -24.28
C LYS A 487 13.75 -21.93 -24.23
N LYS A 488 14.62 -21.70 -25.21
CA LYS A 488 16.00 -22.23 -25.21
C LYS A 488 16.86 -21.56 -24.14
N GLU A 489 16.75 -20.24 -23.98
CA GLU A 489 17.46 -19.47 -22.96
C GLU A 489 17.05 -19.91 -21.53
N LEU A 490 15.75 -20.11 -21.28
CA LEU A 490 15.22 -20.60 -20.00
C LEU A 490 15.63 -22.07 -19.72
N ASN A 491 15.59 -22.94 -20.73
CA ASN A 491 16.05 -24.34 -20.60
C ASN A 491 17.56 -24.47 -20.32
N ALA A 492 18.38 -23.52 -20.78
CA ALA A 492 19.80 -23.48 -20.41
C ALA A 492 19.97 -23.14 -18.91
N LEU A 493 19.33 -22.06 -18.45
CA LEU A 493 19.44 -21.56 -17.07
C LEU A 493 18.92 -22.56 -16.02
N THR A 494 17.77 -23.19 -16.27
CA THR A 494 17.21 -24.27 -15.43
C THR A 494 18.17 -25.45 -15.29
N SER A 495 18.85 -25.85 -16.39
CA SER A 495 19.82 -26.94 -16.36
C SER A 495 21.08 -26.61 -15.54
N GLU A 496 21.49 -25.33 -15.50
CA GLU A 496 22.59 -24.87 -14.64
C GLU A 496 22.16 -24.79 -13.17
N ARG A 497 20.96 -24.29 -12.90
CA ARG A 497 20.38 -24.22 -11.54
C ARG A 497 20.29 -25.60 -10.89
N LEU A 498 19.85 -26.63 -11.63
CA LEU A 498 19.80 -28.00 -11.13
C LEU A 498 21.19 -28.53 -10.73
N LYS A 499 22.23 -28.29 -11.56
CA LYS A 499 23.61 -28.68 -11.26
C LYS A 499 24.16 -27.96 -10.02
N VAL A 500 23.95 -26.64 -9.91
CA VAL A 500 24.38 -25.85 -8.74
C VAL A 500 23.64 -26.30 -7.47
N SER A 501 22.36 -26.63 -7.57
CA SER A 501 21.56 -27.14 -6.45
C SER A 501 22.05 -28.50 -5.96
N GLN A 502 22.35 -29.44 -6.88
CA GLN A 502 22.87 -30.77 -6.55
C GLN A 502 24.24 -30.68 -5.85
N MET A 503 25.15 -29.88 -6.42
CA MET A 503 26.47 -29.63 -5.81
C MET A 503 26.32 -29.03 -4.41
N ARG A 504 25.41 -28.07 -4.23
CA ARG A 504 25.14 -27.47 -2.92
C ARG A 504 24.62 -28.49 -1.90
N THR A 505 23.64 -29.33 -2.26
CA THR A 505 23.13 -30.37 -1.34
C THR A 505 24.21 -31.37 -0.94
N GLU A 506 25.09 -31.77 -1.85
CA GLU A 506 26.21 -32.65 -1.52
C GLU A 506 27.19 -32.02 -0.51
N TRP A 507 27.47 -30.71 -0.61
CA TRP A 507 28.33 -30.02 0.34
C TRP A 507 27.64 -29.80 1.70
N GLU A 508 26.33 -29.54 1.71
CA GLU A 508 25.54 -29.41 2.94
C GLU A 508 25.46 -30.75 3.70
N GLU A 509 25.26 -31.88 3.02
CA GLU A 509 25.34 -33.22 3.64
C GLU A 509 26.74 -33.53 4.19
N LYS A 510 27.81 -33.23 3.43
CA LYS A 510 29.20 -33.39 3.88
C LYS A 510 29.48 -32.53 5.12
N LEU A 511 28.98 -31.28 5.16
CA LEU A 511 29.09 -30.38 6.31
C LEU A 511 28.34 -30.93 7.54
N GLN A 512 27.12 -31.42 7.37
CA GLN A 512 26.30 -31.97 8.47
C GLN A 512 26.97 -33.20 9.11
N VAL A 513 27.61 -34.07 8.30
CA VAL A 513 28.39 -35.21 8.79
C VAL A 513 29.63 -34.76 9.58
N VAL A 514 30.33 -33.70 9.14
CA VAL A 514 31.49 -33.16 9.87
C VAL A 514 31.06 -32.47 11.17
N LEU A 515 30.00 -31.66 11.15
CA LEU A 515 29.45 -31.00 12.34
C LEU A 515 28.99 -31.99 13.39
N ARG A 516 28.33 -33.09 12.99
CA ARG A 516 27.94 -34.15 13.92
C ARG A 516 29.16 -34.79 14.59
N LYS A 517 30.23 -35.08 13.84
CA LYS A 517 31.49 -35.63 14.38
C LYS A 517 32.20 -34.66 15.32
N LEU A 518 32.17 -33.36 15.03
CA LEU A 518 32.71 -32.32 15.92
C LEU A 518 31.90 -32.21 17.22
N LEU A 519 30.57 -32.29 17.16
CA LEU A 519 29.70 -32.22 18.34
C LEU A 519 29.88 -33.45 19.25
N GLU A 520 30.04 -34.64 18.66
CA GLU A 520 30.43 -35.87 19.36
C GLU A 520 31.84 -35.77 20.01
N ALA A 521 32.75 -34.96 19.46
CA ALA A 521 34.07 -34.70 20.06
C ALA A 521 34.03 -33.65 21.19
N ASP A 522 33.25 -32.57 21.04
CA ASP A 522 33.13 -31.49 22.03
C ASP A 522 32.39 -31.92 23.30
N ASP A 523 31.36 -32.76 23.19
CA ASP A 523 30.74 -33.36 24.38
C ASP A 523 31.71 -34.32 25.11
N GLY A 524 32.65 -34.93 24.39
CA GLY A 524 33.81 -35.61 24.96
C GLY A 524 34.73 -34.68 25.75
N LYS A 525 35.02 -33.47 25.22
CA LYS A 525 35.81 -32.45 25.95
C LYS A 525 35.12 -31.98 27.23
N LYS A 526 33.81 -31.70 27.21
CA LYS A 526 33.05 -31.26 28.41
C LYS A 526 33.04 -32.30 29.53
N GLN A 527 32.95 -33.59 29.21
CA GLN A 527 33.05 -34.66 30.21
C GLN A 527 34.47 -34.76 30.76
N THR A 528 35.48 -34.72 29.88
CA THR A 528 36.90 -34.75 30.26
C THR A 528 37.26 -33.59 31.20
N GLU A 529 36.76 -32.39 30.93
CA GLU A 529 37.01 -31.19 31.75
C GLU A 529 36.35 -31.29 33.14
N ARG A 530 35.14 -31.86 33.23
CA ARG A 530 34.48 -32.16 34.52
C ARG A 530 35.29 -33.18 35.34
N ASP A 531 35.80 -34.24 34.70
CA ASP A 531 36.63 -35.25 35.35
C ASP A 531 38.01 -34.72 35.79
N ILE A 532 38.60 -33.79 35.04
CA ILE A 532 39.85 -33.09 35.44
C ILE A 532 39.58 -32.23 36.68
N ARG A 533 38.57 -31.35 36.64
CA ARG A 533 38.22 -30.50 37.79
C ARG A 533 37.90 -31.33 39.04
N ALA A 534 37.18 -32.45 38.89
CA ALA A 534 36.91 -33.38 39.99
C ALA A 534 38.19 -34.00 40.58
N LYS A 535 39.17 -34.37 39.75
CA LYS A 535 40.48 -34.89 40.21
C LYS A 535 41.32 -33.82 40.91
N GLU A 536 41.33 -32.59 40.40
CA GLU A 536 41.98 -31.45 41.02
C GLU A 536 41.39 -31.18 42.41
N LEU A 537 40.07 -31.09 42.52
CA LEU A 537 39.36 -30.94 43.79
C LEU A 537 39.73 -32.04 44.78
N ILE A 538 39.74 -33.31 44.37
CA ILE A 538 40.15 -34.43 45.25
C ILE A 538 41.62 -34.33 45.65
N SER A 539 42.51 -33.85 44.77
CA SER A 539 43.91 -33.60 45.12
C SER A 539 44.06 -32.48 46.17
N THR A 540 43.21 -31.44 46.12
CA THR A 540 43.18 -30.40 47.16
C THR A 540 42.61 -30.93 48.47
N LEU A 541 41.51 -31.69 48.44
CA LEU A 541 40.91 -32.30 49.63
C LEU A 541 41.89 -33.26 50.33
N LYS A 542 42.67 -34.04 49.58
CA LYS A 542 43.75 -34.90 50.12
C LYS A 542 44.91 -34.12 50.75
N ARG A 543 45.18 -32.89 50.30
CA ARG A 543 46.23 -32.01 50.87
C ARG A 543 45.75 -31.30 52.13
N ILE A 544 44.48 -30.90 52.18
CA ILE A 544 43.88 -30.16 53.29
C ILE A 544 43.48 -31.10 54.43
N PHE A 545 42.93 -32.27 54.10
CA PHE A 545 42.42 -33.24 55.08
C PHE A 545 43.13 -34.60 54.93
N PRO A 546 44.07 -34.96 55.83
CA PRO A 546 44.81 -36.22 55.73
C PRO A 546 43.95 -37.48 55.93
N GLY A 547 42.75 -37.34 56.49
CA GLY A 547 41.76 -38.43 56.66
C GLY A 547 40.92 -38.73 55.42
N VAL A 548 41.36 -38.34 54.21
CA VAL A 548 40.68 -38.57 52.93
C VAL A 548 41.48 -39.55 52.07
N LYS A 549 41.01 -40.80 51.95
CA LYS A 549 41.69 -41.87 51.22
C LYS A 549 41.53 -41.75 49.69
N GLY A 550 40.41 -41.22 49.21
CA GLY A 550 40.16 -40.92 47.79
C GLY A 550 38.87 -41.53 47.23
N ARG A 551 38.68 -41.46 45.91
CA ARG A 551 37.53 -42.10 45.23
C ARG A 551 37.63 -43.62 45.27
N VAL A 552 36.49 -44.29 45.41
CA VAL A 552 36.40 -45.76 45.28
C VAL A 552 36.93 -46.22 43.91
N SER A 553 36.72 -45.47 42.83
CA SER A 553 37.30 -45.75 41.49
C SER A 553 38.82 -45.90 41.46
N ASP A 554 39.53 -45.15 42.32
CA ASP A 554 41.00 -45.12 42.34
C ASP A 554 41.57 -46.17 43.31
N LEU A 555 40.76 -46.58 44.29
CA LEU A 555 41.09 -47.53 45.37
C LEU A 555 40.71 -48.99 45.02
N CYS A 556 39.89 -49.21 44.00
CA CYS A 556 39.43 -50.52 43.52
C CYS A 556 39.98 -50.80 42.12
N ARG A 557 40.74 -51.89 41.94
CA ARG A 557 41.18 -52.35 40.61
C ARG A 557 40.60 -53.74 40.30
N PRO A 558 40.01 -53.98 39.13
CA PRO A 558 39.53 -55.32 38.77
C PRO A 558 40.72 -56.25 38.48
N LYS A 559 40.75 -57.45 39.06
CA LYS A 559 41.82 -58.46 38.90
C LYS A 559 42.08 -58.86 37.44
N GLN A 560 41.05 -58.76 36.60
CA GLN A 560 41.13 -59.05 35.17
C GLN A 560 40.27 -58.04 34.40
N ARG A 561 40.75 -57.59 33.23
CA ARG A 561 40.03 -56.61 32.38
C ARG A 561 38.63 -57.08 31.97
N LYS A 562 38.38 -58.39 31.93
CA LYS A 562 37.07 -59.00 31.65
C LYS A 562 35.98 -58.61 32.64
N TYR A 563 36.33 -58.30 33.89
CA TYR A 563 35.38 -57.92 34.93
C TYR A 563 35.23 -56.40 35.08
N ALA A 564 35.88 -55.57 34.24
CA ALA A 564 35.85 -54.11 34.39
C ALA A 564 34.41 -53.54 34.30
N ASP A 565 33.65 -54.00 33.31
CA ASP A 565 32.26 -53.54 33.08
C ASP A 565 31.29 -54.11 34.13
N ALA A 566 31.54 -55.33 34.62
CA ALA A 566 30.81 -55.91 35.74
C ALA A 566 31.11 -55.17 37.06
N VAL A 567 32.36 -54.77 37.31
CA VAL A 567 32.76 -54.08 38.55
C VAL A 567 32.25 -52.63 38.55
N SER A 568 32.29 -51.91 37.43
CA SER A 568 31.72 -50.56 37.34
C SER A 568 30.20 -50.56 37.58
N THR A 569 29.48 -51.54 37.04
CA THR A 569 28.03 -51.71 37.24
C THR A 569 27.64 -52.30 38.61
N VAL A 570 28.54 -53.07 39.26
CA VAL A 570 28.40 -53.42 40.69
C VAL A 570 28.48 -52.16 41.56
N LEU A 571 29.55 -51.36 41.40
CA LEU A 571 29.80 -50.16 42.22
C LEU A 571 28.77 -49.06 41.99
N GLY A 572 28.39 -48.80 40.72
CA GLY A 572 27.29 -47.89 40.35
C GLY A 572 27.37 -46.53 41.04
N ARG A 573 26.39 -46.23 41.90
CA ARG A 573 26.32 -44.96 42.66
C ARG A 573 27.51 -44.72 43.61
N HIS A 574 28.27 -45.75 43.96
CA HIS A 574 29.45 -45.64 44.81
C HIS A 574 30.76 -45.50 44.02
N PHE A 575 30.72 -45.52 42.68
CA PHE A 575 31.92 -45.37 41.84
C PHE A 575 32.65 -44.03 42.09
N ASP A 576 31.88 -42.95 42.24
CA ASP A 576 32.38 -41.59 42.51
C ASP A 576 32.43 -41.23 43.99
N ALA A 577 32.12 -42.19 44.88
CA ALA A 577 32.12 -41.92 46.31
C ALA A 577 33.54 -41.78 46.86
N ILE A 578 33.73 -40.86 47.79
CA ILE A 578 35.02 -40.54 48.43
C ILE A 578 35.07 -41.21 49.81
N VAL A 579 36.07 -42.05 50.04
CA VAL A 579 36.30 -42.72 51.32
C VAL A 579 37.08 -41.79 52.26
N VAL A 580 36.57 -41.65 53.48
CA VAL A 580 37.15 -40.84 54.56
C VAL A 580 37.18 -41.64 55.85
N ASP A 581 38.05 -41.31 56.79
CA ASP A 581 38.19 -42.11 58.02
C ASP A 581 37.05 -41.87 59.02
N ASN A 582 36.71 -40.59 59.30
CA ASN A 582 35.79 -40.20 60.38
C ASN A 582 34.58 -39.39 59.86
N GLU A 583 33.49 -39.31 60.64
CA GLU A 583 32.32 -38.48 60.28
C GLU A 583 32.62 -36.97 60.31
N LYS A 584 33.51 -36.53 61.21
CA LYS A 584 33.88 -35.11 61.34
C LYS A 584 34.56 -34.58 60.07
N THR A 585 35.56 -35.31 59.56
CA THR A 585 36.26 -34.94 58.32
C THR A 585 35.32 -34.99 57.11
N ALA A 586 34.33 -35.88 57.10
CA ALA A 586 33.27 -35.89 56.08
C ALA A 586 32.46 -34.57 56.08
N LYS A 587 32.03 -34.09 57.25
CA LYS A 587 31.27 -32.83 57.38
C LYS A 587 32.08 -31.61 56.94
N GLU A 588 33.35 -31.55 57.35
CA GLU A 588 34.29 -30.49 56.95
C GLU A 588 34.53 -30.48 55.43
N CYS A 589 34.74 -31.66 54.81
CA CYS A 589 34.86 -31.80 53.36
C CYS A 589 33.59 -31.35 52.61
N ILE A 590 32.40 -31.67 53.14
CA ILE A 590 31.11 -31.26 52.57
C ILE A 590 30.91 -29.74 52.69
N GLN A 591 31.34 -29.12 53.79
CA GLN A 591 31.29 -27.67 53.95
C GLN A 591 32.22 -26.97 52.95
N HIS A 592 33.47 -27.43 52.84
CA HIS A 592 34.44 -26.90 51.87
C HIS A 592 33.96 -27.04 50.40
N LEU A 593 33.31 -28.17 50.05
CA LEU A 593 32.67 -28.36 48.74
C LEU A 593 31.50 -27.39 48.48
N ARG A 594 30.72 -27.06 49.52
CA ARG A 594 29.62 -26.10 49.45
C ARG A 594 30.15 -24.69 49.22
N ASP A 595 31.21 -24.30 49.93
CA ASP A 595 31.83 -22.99 49.82
C ASP A 595 32.45 -22.77 48.43
N GLN A 596 33.08 -23.81 47.86
CA GLN A 596 33.60 -23.78 46.48
C GLN A 596 32.54 -24.05 45.39
N ARG A 597 31.27 -24.28 45.75
CA ARG A 597 30.16 -24.64 44.84
C ARG A 597 30.47 -25.81 43.89
N ALA A 598 31.35 -26.72 44.30
CA ALA A 598 32.03 -27.68 43.41
C ALA A 598 31.23 -28.98 43.15
N GLY A 599 29.90 -28.88 43.08
CA GLY A 599 28.99 -29.98 42.75
C GLY A 599 28.62 -30.89 43.93
N GLN A 600 27.93 -32.00 43.62
CA GLN A 600 27.48 -32.99 44.61
C GLN A 600 28.42 -34.21 44.61
N ALA A 601 28.97 -34.54 45.78
CA ALA A 601 29.79 -35.74 45.99
C ALA A 601 29.21 -36.58 47.14
N THR A 602 29.44 -37.90 47.09
CA THR A 602 29.03 -38.84 48.15
C THR A 602 30.23 -39.23 49.00
N PHE A 603 30.14 -39.13 50.32
CA PHE A 603 31.21 -39.49 51.25
C PHE A 603 30.90 -40.78 52.03
N ILE A 604 31.92 -41.60 52.25
CA ILE A 604 31.84 -42.92 52.90
C ILE A 604 32.80 -42.93 54.11
N PRO A 605 32.33 -42.63 55.34
CA PRO A 605 33.15 -42.60 56.56
C PRO A 605 33.39 -44.00 57.14
N LEU A 606 34.64 -44.43 57.25
CA LEU A 606 35.01 -45.81 57.63
C LEU A 606 34.58 -46.22 59.04
N GLU A 607 34.53 -45.28 59.99
CA GLU A 607 34.12 -45.54 61.37
C GLU A 607 32.69 -46.11 61.48
N THR A 608 31.70 -45.42 60.88
CA THR A 608 30.26 -45.64 61.13
C THR A 608 29.58 -46.64 60.18
N ILE A 609 30.28 -47.17 59.16
CA ILE A 609 29.70 -48.12 58.20
C ILE A 609 29.37 -49.46 58.86
N GLN A 610 28.09 -49.81 58.85
CA GLN A 610 27.59 -51.15 59.13
C GLN A 610 27.72 -52.02 57.88
N VAL A 611 28.72 -52.91 57.87
CA VAL A 611 28.91 -53.90 56.81
C VAL A 611 28.02 -55.11 57.10
N LYS A 612 27.09 -55.44 56.19
CA LYS A 612 26.40 -56.74 56.22
C LYS A 612 27.37 -57.79 55.68
N ALA A 613 27.73 -58.77 56.51
CA ALA A 613 28.62 -59.84 56.10
C ALA A 613 28.02 -60.66 54.94
N PHE A 614 28.85 -61.03 53.98
CA PHE A 614 28.45 -61.87 52.86
C PHE A 614 28.15 -63.30 53.34
N ASN A 615 27.02 -63.87 52.93
CA ASN A 615 26.64 -65.23 53.31
C ASN A 615 27.63 -66.25 52.71
N SER A 616 28.47 -66.88 53.55
CA SER A 616 29.49 -67.83 53.11
C SER A 616 28.92 -69.04 52.33
N SER A 617 27.63 -69.34 52.51
CA SER A 617 26.87 -70.36 51.76
C SER A 617 26.77 -70.10 50.25
N LEU A 618 27.18 -68.92 49.78
CA LEU A 618 27.23 -68.56 48.35
C LEU A 618 28.53 -68.98 47.66
N LYS A 619 29.56 -69.44 48.40
CA LYS A 619 30.78 -70.00 47.77
C LYS A 619 30.49 -71.39 47.20
N GLY A 620 30.65 -71.54 45.88
CA GLY A 620 30.65 -72.84 45.19
C GLY A 620 29.34 -73.31 44.54
N MET A 621 28.27 -72.49 44.48
CA MET A 621 26.99 -72.93 43.92
C MET A 621 26.95 -73.20 42.40
N HIS A 622 27.78 -72.52 41.60
CA HIS A 622 27.83 -72.67 40.14
C HIS A 622 29.20 -72.26 39.57
N ARG A 623 29.68 -72.93 38.51
CA ARG A 623 31.04 -72.76 37.96
C ARG A 623 31.30 -71.36 37.36
N GLY A 624 30.24 -70.69 36.90
CA GLY A 624 30.28 -69.34 36.33
C GLY A 624 29.80 -68.23 37.29
N MET A 625 29.92 -68.42 38.60
CA MET A 625 29.52 -67.43 39.62
C MET A 625 30.69 -67.08 40.54
N ARG A 626 30.96 -65.78 40.75
CA ARG A 626 32.01 -65.28 41.65
C ARG A 626 31.46 -64.13 42.52
N PRO A 627 31.74 -64.05 43.82
CA PRO A 627 31.41 -62.87 44.62
C PRO A 627 32.13 -61.62 44.07
N ALA A 628 31.45 -60.48 43.99
CA ALA A 628 32.04 -59.25 43.43
C ALA A 628 33.25 -58.73 44.24
N ILE A 629 33.32 -59.06 45.54
CA ILE A 629 34.48 -58.74 46.39
C ILE A 629 35.73 -59.56 46.03
N GLU A 630 35.58 -60.73 45.38
CA GLU A 630 36.72 -61.56 44.99
C GLU A 630 37.28 -61.19 43.60
N THR A 631 36.50 -60.48 42.77
CA THR A 631 36.91 -59.98 41.44
C THR A 631 37.69 -58.66 41.48
N VAL A 632 37.79 -58.04 42.66
CA VAL A 632 38.46 -56.76 42.90
C VAL A 632 39.73 -56.97 43.74
N ASP A 633 40.79 -56.24 43.40
CA ASP A 633 41.96 -55.97 44.24
C ASP A 633 41.78 -54.63 44.94
N TYR A 634 42.10 -54.60 46.24
CA TYR A 634 41.99 -53.44 47.10
C TYR A 634 42.99 -53.51 48.27
N ASP A 635 43.24 -52.36 48.89
CA ASP A 635 44.07 -52.25 50.10
C ASP A 635 43.25 -52.49 51.38
N ASP A 636 43.86 -53.14 52.36
CA ASP A 636 43.21 -53.60 53.59
C ASP A 636 42.65 -52.42 54.42
N SER A 637 43.29 -51.25 54.33
CA SER A 637 42.86 -49.98 54.94
C SER A 637 41.50 -49.46 54.45
N VAL A 638 40.95 -50.05 53.38
CA VAL A 638 39.69 -49.68 52.70
C VAL A 638 38.66 -50.82 52.69
N ALA A 639 39.00 -51.99 53.24
CA ALA A 639 38.22 -53.23 53.14
C ALA A 639 36.75 -53.07 53.58
N ARG A 640 36.48 -52.31 54.65
CA ARG A 640 35.11 -52.03 55.14
C ARG A 640 34.26 -51.25 54.14
N ALA A 641 34.82 -50.22 53.49
CA ALA A 641 34.10 -49.42 52.50
C ALA A 641 33.83 -50.21 51.21
N ILE A 642 34.75 -51.07 50.79
CA ILE A 642 34.59 -51.89 49.58
C ILE A 642 33.64 -53.06 49.80
N SER A 643 33.66 -53.67 50.99
CA SER A 643 32.65 -54.67 51.38
C SER A 643 31.24 -54.06 51.42
N TYR A 644 31.11 -52.80 51.87
CA TYR A 644 29.85 -52.05 51.80
C TYR A 644 29.43 -51.70 50.37
N ALA A 645 30.35 -51.20 49.53
CA ALA A 645 30.05 -50.80 48.15
C ALA A 645 29.72 -51.98 47.22
N CYS A 646 30.39 -53.13 47.41
CA CYS A 646 30.11 -54.36 46.66
C CYS A 646 28.88 -55.11 47.23
N GLY A 647 28.68 -55.10 48.55
CA GLY A 647 27.54 -55.75 49.23
C GLY A 647 27.36 -57.24 48.88
N ASN A 648 26.12 -57.72 48.97
CA ASN A 648 25.74 -59.04 48.43
C ASN A 648 25.55 -58.98 46.92
N SER A 649 26.61 -58.65 46.17
CA SER A 649 26.63 -58.72 44.71
C SER A 649 27.44 -59.92 44.21
N ILE A 650 26.91 -60.60 43.21
CA ILE A 650 27.54 -61.73 42.53
C ILE A 650 27.76 -61.38 41.05
N VAL A 651 28.94 -61.71 40.54
CA VAL A 651 29.26 -61.63 39.11
C VAL A 651 29.01 -62.99 38.49
N CYS A 652 28.22 -63.00 37.42
CA CYS A 652 27.85 -64.18 36.66
C CYS A 652 28.44 -64.08 35.24
N ASP A 653 28.90 -65.20 34.69
CA ASP A 653 29.45 -65.19 33.33
C ASP A 653 28.33 -64.97 32.28
N ASP A 654 27.15 -65.60 32.44
CA ASP A 654 26.01 -65.52 31.50
C ASP A 654 24.68 -65.05 32.12
N LEU A 655 23.83 -64.37 31.32
CA LEU A 655 22.47 -63.97 31.70
C LEU A 655 21.59 -65.15 32.15
N ALA A 656 21.70 -66.30 31.49
CA ALA A 656 20.96 -67.51 31.86
C ALA A 656 21.32 -67.98 33.28
N THR A 657 22.61 -67.92 33.64
CA THR A 657 23.07 -68.27 34.99
C THR A 657 22.59 -67.26 36.04
N ALA A 658 22.58 -65.96 35.71
CA ALA A 658 22.06 -64.92 36.57
C ALA A 658 20.54 -65.10 36.85
N LYS A 659 19.75 -65.43 35.82
CA LYS A 659 18.30 -65.71 35.96
C LYS A 659 18.03 -66.92 36.85
N HIS A 660 18.68 -68.06 36.59
CA HIS A 660 18.51 -69.29 37.38
C HIS A 660 18.88 -69.06 38.87
N LEU A 661 19.91 -68.26 39.16
CA LEU A 661 20.30 -67.94 40.53
C LEU A 661 19.29 -67.01 41.25
N CYS A 662 18.78 -65.98 40.57
CA CYS A 662 17.87 -65.00 41.18
C CYS A 662 16.42 -65.51 41.30
N TYR A 663 15.90 -66.18 40.25
CA TYR A 663 14.48 -66.55 40.18
C TYR A 663 14.18 -68.00 40.59
N GLU A 664 15.03 -68.97 40.25
CA GLU A 664 14.74 -70.40 40.54
C GLU A 664 15.27 -70.84 41.91
N ARG A 665 16.38 -70.24 42.37
CA ARG A 665 16.95 -70.51 43.70
C ARG A 665 16.66 -69.44 44.76
N ASN A 666 15.94 -68.36 44.41
CA ASN A 666 15.58 -67.24 45.30
C ASN A 666 16.76 -66.70 46.14
N VAL A 667 17.93 -66.54 45.50
CA VAL A 667 19.12 -65.99 46.17
C VAL A 667 18.98 -64.47 46.31
N ASP A 668 18.95 -63.95 47.54
CA ASP A 668 18.92 -62.51 47.84
C ASP A 668 20.29 -61.81 47.59
N ALA A 669 20.71 -61.78 46.33
CA ALA A 669 21.91 -61.12 45.85
C ALA A 669 21.63 -60.29 44.58
N LYS A 670 22.39 -59.21 44.37
CA LYS A 670 22.41 -58.46 43.10
C LYS A 670 23.29 -59.24 42.12
N ALA A 671 22.71 -59.83 41.08
CA ALA A 671 23.50 -60.52 40.05
C ALA A 671 23.87 -59.55 38.92
N VAL A 672 25.13 -59.59 38.47
CA VAL A 672 25.66 -58.75 37.40
C VAL A 672 26.37 -59.63 36.37
N THR A 673 26.02 -59.52 35.09
CA THR A 673 26.71 -60.26 34.03
C THR A 673 28.00 -59.58 33.59
N LEU A 674 28.89 -60.30 32.89
CA LEU A 674 30.06 -59.71 32.25
C LEU A 674 29.70 -58.54 31.32
N ASP A 675 28.56 -58.63 30.62
CA ASP A 675 28.02 -57.59 29.74
C ASP A 675 27.41 -56.38 30.49
N GLY A 676 27.51 -56.33 31.81
CA GLY A 676 27.00 -55.23 32.64
C GLY A 676 25.47 -55.21 32.81
N THR A 677 24.75 -56.29 32.47
CA THR A 677 23.32 -56.40 32.80
C THR A 677 23.16 -56.73 34.28
N VAL A 678 22.23 -56.06 34.95
CA VAL A 678 22.05 -56.14 36.41
C VAL A 678 20.67 -56.70 36.73
N ILE A 679 20.62 -57.78 37.50
CA ILE A 679 19.41 -58.26 38.16
C ILE A 679 19.45 -57.76 39.60
N HIS A 680 18.49 -56.92 39.96
CA HIS A 680 18.33 -56.39 41.30
C HIS A 680 17.66 -57.44 42.22
N LYS A 681 17.90 -57.33 43.53
CA LYS A 681 17.33 -58.21 44.57
C LYS A 681 15.80 -58.36 44.52
N GLY A 682 15.09 -57.34 44.03
CA GLY A 682 13.64 -57.36 43.83
C GLY A 682 13.17 -57.95 42.49
N GLY A 683 14.04 -58.64 41.73
CA GLY A 683 13.70 -59.24 40.44
C GLY A 683 13.59 -58.26 39.26
N LEU A 684 13.93 -56.98 39.44
CA LEU A 684 14.03 -56.04 38.32
C LEU A 684 15.32 -56.29 37.52
N MET A 685 15.21 -56.35 36.20
CA MET A 685 16.35 -56.48 35.29
C MET A 685 16.64 -55.13 34.61
N THR A 686 17.85 -54.62 34.81
CA THR A 686 18.37 -53.42 34.16
C THR A 686 19.39 -53.85 33.10
N GLY A 687 19.08 -53.66 31.83
CA GLY A 687 19.93 -54.07 30.71
C GLY A 687 19.87 -53.09 29.55
N GLY A 688 21.04 -52.76 29.01
CA GLY A 688 21.22 -51.82 27.91
C GLY A 688 22.55 -51.10 28.03
N ARG A 689 23.23 -50.86 26.89
CA ARG A 689 24.37 -49.94 26.87
C ARG A 689 23.84 -48.52 27.05
N GLY A 690 23.94 -48.00 28.27
CA GLY A 690 23.70 -46.57 28.52
C GLY A 690 24.63 -45.69 27.68
N PRO A 691 24.35 -44.38 27.54
CA PRO A 691 25.20 -43.45 26.80
C PRO A 691 26.61 -43.53 27.38
N GLN A 692 27.53 -44.03 26.56
CA GLN A 692 28.75 -44.62 27.09
C GLN A 692 29.70 -43.52 27.56
N GLN A 693 29.98 -43.45 28.86
CA GLN A 693 31.23 -42.86 29.37
C GLN A 693 32.38 -43.72 28.83
N ASN A 694 32.75 -43.45 27.58
CA ASN A 694 33.75 -44.17 26.81
C ASN A 694 35.15 -43.77 27.31
N ASN A 695 35.50 -44.25 28.51
CA ASN A 695 36.78 -44.02 29.21
C ASN A 695 38.01 -44.63 28.48
N SER A 696 37.90 -44.94 27.18
CA SER A 696 38.91 -45.59 26.35
C SER A 696 39.00 -45.05 24.90
N LYS A 697 38.25 -44.02 24.51
CA LYS A 697 38.55 -43.26 23.27
C LYS A 697 38.84 -41.80 23.63
N ARG A 698 40.12 -41.54 23.91
CA ARG A 698 40.68 -40.20 23.74
C ARG A 698 40.70 -39.93 22.24
N TRP A 699 39.98 -38.92 21.79
CA TRP A 699 40.26 -38.32 20.49
C TRP A 699 41.59 -37.57 20.63
N GLU A 700 42.49 -37.72 19.67
CA GLU A 700 43.69 -36.89 19.63
C GLU A 700 43.31 -35.49 19.13
N ASP A 701 43.90 -34.44 19.71
CA ASP A 701 43.60 -33.06 19.27
C ASP A 701 43.94 -32.84 17.78
N SER A 702 44.85 -33.64 17.22
CA SER A 702 45.18 -33.71 15.79
C SER A 702 43.98 -34.08 14.91
N GLU A 703 43.16 -35.05 15.32
CA GLU A 703 41.96 -35.47 14.59
C GLU A 703 40.87 -34.39 14.65
N VAL A 704 40.72 -33.73 15.80
CA VAL A 704 39.77 -32.64 16.00
C VAL A 704 40.18 -31.40 15.20
N GLU A 705 41.46 -31.06 15.15
CA GLU A 705 41.97 -29.96 14.32
C GLU A 705 41.82 -30.24 12.82
N ASN A 706 41.99 -31.49 12.39
CA ASN A 706 41.74 -31.92 11.02
C ASN A 706 40.25 -31.86 10.64
N LEU A 707 39.34 -32.18 11.57
CA LEU A 707 37.89 -32.00 11.36
C LEU A 707 37.48 -30.53 11.26
N HIS A 708 38.12 -29.62 12.03
CA HIS A 708 37.95 -28.18 11.86
C HIS A 708 38.46 -27.70 10.50
N LYS A 709 39.67 -28.09 10.08
CA LYS A 709 40.21 -27.78 8.74
C LYS A 709 39.34 -28.32 7.60
N LEU A 710 38.64 -29.44 7.80
CA LEU A 710 37.65 -29.96 6.85
C LEU A 710 36.35 -29.15 6.85
N LYS A 711 35.82 -28.80 8.02
CA LYS A 711 34.66 -27.91 8.16
C LYS A 711 34.92 -26.57 7.45
N ASP A 712 36.07 -25.95 7.69
CA ASP A 712 36.39 -24.62 7.16
C ASP A 712 36.58 -24.66 5.63
N LYS A 713 37.17 -25.73 5.08
CA LYS A 713 37.22 -25.98 3.63
C LYS A 713 35.83 -26.13 3.02
N ILE A 714 34.97 -26.97 3.61
CA ILE A 714 33.60 -27.16 3.12
C ILE A 714 32.80 -25.86 3.22
N MET A 715 32.98 -25.05 4.27
CA MET A 715 32.37 -23.72 4.36
C MET A 715 32.91 -22.76 3.30
N SER A 716 34.21 -22.79 2.98
CA SER A 716 34.75 -21.97 1.87
C SER A 716 34.23 -22.42 0.49
N ASP A 717 34.12 -23.72 0.25
CA ASP A 717 33.59 -24.26 -1.01
C ASP A 717 32.09 -23.94 -1.18
N LEU A 718 31.34 -23.97 -0.07
CA LEU A 718 29.93 -23.59 -0.04
C LEU A 718 29.72 -22.07 -0.17
N ALA A 719 30.66 -21.24 0.30
CA ALA A 719 30.66 -19.79 0.09
C ALA A 719 31.08 -19.39 -1.34
N ASN A 720 31.96 -20.18 -1.97
CA ASN A 720 32.43 -19.96 -3.35
C ASN A 720 31.39 -20.39 -4.42
N LEU A 721 30.39 -21.21 -4.05
CA LEU A 721 29.28 -21.54 -4.95
C LEU A 721 28.40 -20.29 -5.19
N PRO A 722 28.07 -19.95 -6.47
CA PRO A 722 27.27 -18.78 -6.77
C PRO A 722 25.87 -18.90 -6.14
N LYS A 723 25.51 -17.93 -5.30
CA LYS A 723 24.22 -17.89 -4.58
C LYS A 723 23.06 -17.98 -5.56
N ALA A 724 22.33 -19.10 -5.53
CA ALA A 724 21.26 -19.45 -6.49
C ALA A 724 20.17 -18.38 -6.66
N HIS A 725 19.95 -17.54 -5.64
CA HIS A 725 18.94 -16.49 -5.65
C HIS A 725 19.11 -15.45 -6.77
N ARG A 726 20.35 -15.10 -7.15
CA ARG A 726 20.58 -14.11 -8.24
C ARG A 726 20.09 -14.58 -9.62
N ARG A 727 20.08 -15.89 -9.87
CA ARG A 727 19.65 -16.47 -11.15
C ARG A 727 18.16 -16.82 -11.20
N GLY A 728 17.51 -16.95 -10.04
CA GLY A 728 16.05 -17.15 -9.97
C GLY A 728 15.28 -15.96 -10.54
N SER A 729 15.73 -14.72 -10.29
CA SER A 729 15.10 -13.52 -10.86
C SER A 729 15.23 -13.46 -12.40
N GLU A 730 16.35 -13.89 -12.97
CA GLU A 730 16.52 -13.97 -14.43
C GLU A 730 15.59 -15.04 -15.03
N GLU A 731 15.47 -16.20 -14.36
CA GLU A 731 14.54 -17.27 -14.73
C GLU A 731 13.07 -16.80 -14.68
N GLU A 732 12.65 -16.13 -13.59
CA GLU A 732 11.30 -15.59 -13.42
C GLU A 732 10.97 -14.47 -14.41
N THR A 733 11.92 -13.57 -14.72
CA THR A 733 11.71 -12.53 -15.74
C THR A 733 11.58 -13.15 -17.14
N LEU A 734 12.44 -14.10 -17.51
CA LEU A 734 12.31 -14.83 -18.78
C LEU A 734 11.02 -15.65 -18.86
N GLN A 735 10.56 -16.23 -17.74
CA GLN A 735 9.29 -16.96 -17.66
C GLN A 735 8.09 -16.01 -17.79
N GLY A 736 8.14 -14.83 -17.17
CA GLY A 736 7.12 -13.78 -17.31
C GLY A 736 7.05 -13.22 -18.74
N GLU A 737 8.20 -12.97 -19.37
CA GLU A 737 8.29 -12.62 -20.81
C GLU A 737 7.69 -13.73 -21.69
N LEU A 738 7.96 -15.00 -21.36
CA LEU A 738 7.41 -16.15 -22.07
C LEU A 738 5.88 -16.20 -21.99
N VAL A 739 5.32 -16.09 -20.78
CA VAL A 739 3.87 -16.07 -20.57
C VAL A 739 3.24 -14.87 -21.29
N GLY A 740 3.86 -13.69 -21.25
CA GLY A 740 3.39 -12.50 -21.97
C GLY A 740 3.43 -12.67 -23.49
N LEU A 741 4.45 -13.32 -24.05
CA LEU A 741 4.53 -13.63 -25.48
C LEU A 741 3.52 -14.72 -25.88
N GLU A 742 3.33 -15.75 -25.08
CA GLU A 742 2.34 -16.81 -25.33
C GLU A 742 0.90 -16.27 -25.26
N GLN A 743 0.61 -15.36 -24.32
CA GLN A 743 -0.68 -14.63 -24.27
C GLN A 743 -0.90 -13.77 -25.52
N ARG A 744 0.11 -12.99 -25.95
CA ARG A 744 0.03 -12.21 -27.20
C ARG A 744 -0.19 -13.08 -28.43
N LEU A 745 0.47 -14.23 -28.50
CA LEU A 745 0.33 -15.18 -29.61
C LEU A 745 -1.04 -15.89 -29.61
N ASN A 746 -1.62 -16.17 -28.44
CA ASN A 746 -3.00 -16.66 -28.35
C ASN A 746 -4.00 -15.58 -28.76
N TYR A 747 -3.85 -14.35 -28.26
CA TYR A 747 -4.69 -13.20 -28.63
C TYR A 747 -4.66 -12.97 -30.16
N ALA A 748 -3.48 -12.92 -30.78
CA ALA A 748 -3.33 -12.76 -32.23
C ALA A 748 -3.93 -13.95 -33.02
N ARG A 749 -3.89 -15.18 -32.48
CA ARG A 749 -4.55 -16.34 -33.11
C ARG A 749 -6.07 -16.29 -33.02
N ASP A 750 -6.62 -15.80 -31.92
CA ASP A 750 -8.06 -15.70 -31.74
C ASP A 750 -8.64 -14.50 -32.48
N GLU A 751 -7.92 -13.37 -32.55
CA GLU A 751 -8.20 -12.30 -33.51
C GLU A 751 -8.18 -12.81 -34.96
N LEU A 752 -7.18 -13.63 -35.35
CA LEU A 752 -7.11 -14.19 -36.71
C LEU A 752 -8.33 -15.08 -37.01
N LYS A 753 -8.76 -15.94 -36.08
CA LYS A 753 -9.97 -16.76 -36.25
C LYS A 753 -11.24 -15.90 -36.36
N ALA A 754 -11.34 -14.82 -35.58
CA ALA A 754 -12.45 -13.88 -35.67
C ALA A 754 -12.46 -13.16 -37.03
N LEU A 755 -11.29 -12.72 -37.50
CA LEU A 755 -11.10 -12.14 -38.83
C LEU A 755 -11.45 -13.12 -39.95
N GLU A 756 -11.09 -14.39 -39.84
CA GLU A 756 -11.45 -15.42 -40.81
C GLU A 756 -12.97 -15.63 -40.91
N ARG A 757 -13.67 -15.73 -39.77
CA ARG A 757 -15.14 -15.82 -39.74
C ARG A 757 -15.81 -14.57 -40.30
N ASN A 758 -15.25 -13.38 -40.02
CA ASN A 758 -15.79 -12.12 -40.55
C ASN A 758 -15.58 -12.00 -42.06
N ILE A 759 -14.44 -12.45 -42.60
CA ILE A 759 -14.17 -12.53 -44.04
C ILE A 759 -15.13 -13.53 -44.70
N GLU A 760 -15.41 -14.67 -44.08
CA GLU A 760 -16.36 -15.66 -44.58
C GLU A 760 -17.81 -15.11 -44.61
N SER A 761 -18.25 -14.43 -43.54
CA SER A 761 -19.53 -13.73 -43.49
C SER A 761 -19.64 -12.67 -44.59
N LYS A 762 -18.63 -11.79 -44.71
CA LYS A 762 -18.61 -10.71 -45.72
C LYS A 762 -18.49 -11.24 -47.15
N GLY A 763 -17.83 -12.37 -47.36
CA GLY A 763 -17.84 -13.10 -48.63
C GLY A 763 -19.24 -13.57 -49.03
N SER A 764 -20.00 -14.14 -48.08
CA SER A 764 -21.38 -14.56 -48.33
C SER A 764 -22.33 -13.39 -48.60
N GLU A 765 -22.15 -12.25 -47.93
CA GLU A 765 -22.86 -11.00 -48.23
C GLU A 765 -22.50 -10.48 -49.64
N LEU A 766 -21.23 -10.55 -50.03
CA LEU A 766 -20.77 -10.18 -51.38
C LEU A 766 -21.42 -11.02 -52.47
N ASP A 767 -21.47 -12.34 -52.30
CA ASP A 767 -22.10 -13.24 -53.26
C ASP A 767 -23.62 -13.02 -53.37
N PHE A 768 -24.28 -12.66 -52.26
CA PHE A 768 -25.69 -12.28 -52.26
C PHE A 768 -25.94 -10.96 -53.03
N VAL A 769 -25.15 -9.91 -52.75
CA VAL A 769 -25.26 -8.62 -53.45
C VAL A 769 -24.88 -8.76 -54.94
N LYS A 770 -23.89 -9.60 -55.27
CA LYS A 770 -23.55 -9.93 -56.67
C LYS A 770 -24.71 -10.55 -57.43
N ARG A 771 -25.46 -11.48 -56.82
CA ARG A 771 -26.67 -12.06 -57.42
C ARG A 771 -27.77 -11.01 -57.58
N GLN A 772 -28.02 -10.18 -56.58
CA GLN A 772 -29.02 -9.10 -56.69
C GLN A 772 -28.69 -8.10 -57.81
N LEU A 773 -27.42 -7.73 -57.98
CA LEU A 773 -26.99 -6.85 -59.07
C LEU A 773 -27.14 -7.55 -60.44
N GLN A 774 -26.90 -8.86 -60.51
CA GLN A 774 -27.11 -9.67 -61.72
C GLN A 774 -28.60 -9.76 -62.11
N ASP A 775 -29.53 -9.78 -61.16
CA ASP A 775 -30.99 -9.77 -61.39
C ASP A 775 -31.56 -8.37 -61.71
N LEU A 776 -30.92 -7.31 -61.20
CA LEU A 776 -31.33 -5.91 -61.43
C LEU A 776 -30.83 -5.36 -62.77
N ARG A 777 -29.64 -5.79 -63.21
CA ARG A 777 -29.02 -5.36 -64.47
C ARG A 777 -29.93 -5.52 -65.71
N PRO A 778 -30.58 -6.68 -65.99
CA PRO A 778 -31.45 -6.82 -67.16
C PRO A 778 -32.70 -5.94 -67.08
N LYS A 779 -33.30 -5.80 -65.88
CA LYS A 779 -34.49 -4.96 -65.66
C LYS A 779 -34.19 -3.47 -65.83
N TYR A 780 -32.94 -3.05 -65.58
CA TYR A 780 -32.47 -1.70 -65.87
C TYR A 780 -32.23 -1.50 -67.37
N THR A 781 -31.67 -2.48 -68.10
CA THR A 781 -31.45 -2.35 -69.55
C THR A 781 -32.76 -2.33 -70.34
N GLU A 782 -33.71 -3.23 -70.07
CA GLU A 782 -35.02 -3.25 -70.73
C GLU A 782 -35.77 -1.91 -70.57
N ARG A 783 -35.72 -1.34 -69.37
CA ARG A 783 -36.39 -0.07 -69.08
C ARG A 783 -35.64 1.15 -69.61
N LYS A 784 -34.33 1.01 -69.89
CA LYS A 784 -33.55 2.03 -70.60
C LYS A 784 -33.85 2.00 -72.09
N GLU A 785 -33.95 0.81 -72.70
CA GLU A 785 -34.30 0.66 -74.12
C GLU A 785 -35.67 1.28 -74.42
N THR A 786 -36.68 1.05 -73.57
CA THR A 786 -38.00 1.72 -73.70
C THR A 786 -37.96 3.25 -73.50
N LEU A 787 -36.97 3.78 -72.80
CA LEU A 787 -36.76 5.22 -72.67
C LEU A 787 -36.03 5.80 -73.88
N ASP A 788 -35.03 5.10 -74.40
CA ASP A 788 -34.32 5.45 -75.63
C ASP A 788 -35.31 5.43 -76.83
N GLU A 789 -36.23 4.46 -76.91
CA GLU A 789 -37.35 4.44 -77.88
C GLU A 789 -38.29 5.65 -77.73
N MET A 790 -38.62 6.05 -76.49
CA MET A 790 -39.43 7.27 -76.26
C MET A 790 -38.67 8.53 -76.68
N ASP A 791 -37.37 8.60 -76.44
CA ASP A 791 -36.54 9.73 -76.87
C ASP A 791 -36.45 9.83 -78.39
N GLU A 792 -36.38 8.73 -79.16
CA GLU A 792 -36.51 8.79 -80.63
C GLU A 792 -37.86 9.38 -81.08
N THR A 793 -38.98 9.03 -80.43
CA THR A 793 -40.29 9.62 -80.76
C THR A 793 -40.42 11.10 -80.38
N ILE A 794 -39.72 11.50 -79.31
CA ILE A 794 -39.63 12.90 -78.87
C ILE A 794 -38.73 13.68 -79.82
N GLU A 795 -37.60 13.14 -80.29
CA GLU A 795 -36.76 13.77 -81.30
C GLU A 795 -37.51 13.93 -82.63
N GLY A 796 -38.31 12.95 -83.06
CA GLY A 796 -39.18 13.09 -84.23
C GLY A 796 -40.21 14.22 -84.09
N SER A 797 -40.83 14.34 -82.92
CA SER A 797 -41.81 15.41 -82.61
C SER A 797 -41.15 16.78 -82.40
N GLN A 798 -39.94 16.79 -81.82
CA GLN A 798 -39.15 18.01 -81.59
C GLN A 798 -38.46 18.47 -82.88
N ALA A 799 -38.21 17.58 -83.84
CA ALA A 799 -37.82 17.93 -85.20
C ALA A 799 -38.93 18.72 -85.90
N SER A 800 -40.20 18.26 -85.81
CA SER A 800 -41.34 18.98 -86.39
C SER A 800 -41.67 20.30 -85.69
N VAL A 801 -41.31 20.46 -84.41
CA VAL A 801 -41.34 21.79 -83.76
C VAL A 801 -40.16 22.65 -84.22
N SER A 802 -38.95 22.09 -84.36
CA SER A 802 -37.78 22.87 -84.77
C SER A 802 -37.86 23.39 -86.20
N THR A 803 -38.53 22.70 -87.13
CA THR A 803 -38.79 23.26 -88.47
C THR A 803 -39.69 24.49 -88.41
N VAL A 804 -40.63 24.55 -87.46
CA VAL A 804 -41.50 25.72 -87.22
C VAL A 804 -40.74 26.83 -86.48
N GLU A 805 -39.84 26.49 -85.55
CA GLU A 805 -38.96 27.44 -84.86
C GLU A 805 -37.97 28.09 -85.84
N ASP A 806 -37.28 27.30 -86.67
CA ASP A 806 -36.31 27.77 -87.66
C ASP A 806 -36.95 28.64 -88.75
N GLU A 807 -38.23 28.41 -89.09
CA GLU A 807 -38.98 29.31 -89.98
C GLU A 807 -39.22 30.70 -89.38
N ILE A 808 -39.44 30.78 -88.06
CA ILE A 808 -39.75 32.02 -87.34
C ILE A 808 -38.47 32.78 -86.96
N TYR A 809 -37.48 32.09 -86.36
CA TYR A 809 -36.20 32.70 -85.95
C TYR A 809 -35.24 32.99 -87.11
N ARG A 810 -35.53 32.56 -88.34
CA ARG A 810 -34.69 32.76 -89.55
C ARG A 810 -34.24 34.21 -89.79
N LYS A 811 -35.03 35.19 -89.34
CA LYS A 811 -34.71 36.62 -89.44
C LYS A 811 -33.78 37.11 -88.32
N PHE A 812 -33.88 36.51 -87.14
CA PHE A 812 -33.11 36.84 -85.94
C PHE A 812 -31.69 36.26 -86.03
N CYS A 813 -31.56 34.97 -86.33
CA CYS A 813 -30.27 34.27 -86.49
C CYS A 813 -29.35 34.97 -87.51
N LYS A 814 -29.92 35.37 -88.67
CA LYS A 814 -29.21 36.13 -89.72
C LYS A 814 -28.66 37.50 -89.29
N ARG A 815 -29.19 38.10 -88.22
CA ARG A 815 -28.74 39.41 -87.71
C ARG A 815 -27.55 39.28 -86.76
N LEU A 816 -27.48 38.16 -86.04
CA LEU A 816 -26.43 37.86 -85.05
C LEU A 816 -25.28 37.00 -85.61
N GLY A 817 -25.44 36.42 -86.81
CA GLY A 817 -24.38 35.68 -87.50
C GLY A 817 -24.23 34.22 -87.08
N TYR A 818 -25.25 33.66 -86.43
CA TYR A 818 -25.36 32.23 -86.15
C TYR A 818 -26.34 31.59 -87.14
N ASP A 819 -26.07 30.36 -87.58
CA ASP A 819 -26.97 29.67 -88.51
C ASP A 819 -28.22 29.14 -87.79
N ASN A 820 -28.07 28.56 -86.59
CA ASN A 820 -29.17 28.00 -85.77
C ASN A 820 -29.05 28.37 -84.28
N ILE A 821 -30.19 28.46 -83.60
CA ILE A 821 -30.27 28.91 -82.18
C ILE A 821 -29.66 27.91 -81.18
N ARG A 822 -29.47 26.64 -81.57
CA ARG A 822 -28.92 25.58 -80.71
C ARG A 822 -27.42 25.68 -80.45
N GLU A 823 -26.64 26.24 -81.38
CA GLU A 823 -25.20 26.47 -81.13
C GLU A 823 -24.96 27.53 -80.06
N TYR A 824 -25.87 28.51 -79.95
CA TYR A 824 -25.83 29.57 -78.95
C TYR A 824 -26.07 29.04 -77.52
N GLU A 825 -27.02 28.12 -77.33
CA GLU A 825 -27.31 27.53 -76.01
C GLU A 825 -26.29 26.44 -75.60
N ALA A 826 -25.85 25.60 -76.54
CA ALA A 826 -24.96 24.46 -76.24
C ALA A 826 -23.55 24.88 -75.74
N GLN A 827 -23.06 26.06 -76.15
CA GLN A 827 -21.75 26.56 -75.74
C GLN A 827 -21.70 27.10 -74.30
N GLN A 828 -22.82 27.44 -73.67
CA GLN A 828 -22.82 27.90 -72.27
C GLN A 828 -23.01 26.78 -71.23
N GLY A 829 -23.88 25.80 -71.50
CA GLY A 829 -24.20 24.76 -70.50
C GLY A 829 -23.05 23.78 -70.22
N SER A 830 -22.41 23.27 -71.27
CA SER A 830 -21.41 22.19 -71.17
C SER A 830 -20.16 22.55 -70.37
N LEU A 831 -19.66 23.79 -70.49
CA LEU A 831 -18.47 24.24 -69.77
C LEU A 831 -18.67 24.32 -68.24
N GLN A 832 -19.88 24.59 -67.76
CA GLN A 832 -20.12 24.75 -66.31
C GLN A 832 -20.12 23.42 -65.55
N GLU A 833 -20.54 22.32 -66.18
CA GLU A 833 -20.60 21.00 -65.54
C GLU A 833 -19.20 20.37 -65.33
N GLU A 834 -18.31 20.46 -66.33
CA GLU A 834 -16.93 19.95 -66.19
C GLU A 834 -16.14 20.68 -65.07
N ALA A 835 -16.38 21.99 -64.92
CA ALA A 835 -15.75 22.79 -63.88
C ALA A 835 -16.25 22.43 -62.47
N ALA A 836 -17.54 22.05 -62.34
CA ALA A 836 -18.10 21.60 -61.08
C ALA A 836 -17.52 20.24 -60.65
N GLN A 837 -17.40 19.27 -61.58
CA GLN A 837 -16.84 17.95 -61.30
C GLN A 837 -15.39 18.00 -60.80
N LYS A 838 -14.49 18.71 -61.49
CA LYS A 838 -13.08 18.78 -61.08
C LYS A 838 -12.86 19.51 -59.76
N LYS A 839 -13.68 20.51 -59.43
CA LYS A 839 -13.67 21.10 -58.07
C LYS A 839 -14.05 20.07 -57.01
N LEU A 840 -15.05 19.23 -57.28
CA LEU A 840 -15.51 18.21 -56.35
C LEU A 840 -14.42 17.14 -56.10
N GLU A 841 -13.69 16.72 -57.14
CA GLU A 841 -12.54 15.82 -57.01
C GLU A 841 -11.42 16.40 -56.12
N PHE A 842 -11.03 17.67 -56.30
CA PHE A 842 -10.01 18.28 -55.44
C PHE A 842 -10.49 18.44 -53.98
N THR A 843 -11.76 18.79 -53.75
CA THR A 843 -12.29 18.88 -52.38
C THR A 843 -12.36 17.52 -51.68
N THR A 844 -12.73 16.44 -52.38
CA THR A 844 -12.73 15.09 -51.80
C THR A 844 -11.32 14.60 -51.49
N GLN A 845 -10.34 14.84 -52.38
CA GLN A 845 -8.93 14.52 -52.11
C GLN A 845 -8.37 15.31 -50.92
N LYS A 846 -8.68 16.61 -50.82
CA LYS A 846 -8.26 17.45 -49.69
C LYS A 846 -8.83 16.93 -48.37
N SER A 847 -10.15 16.70 -48.29
CA SER A 847 -10.80 16.19 -47.07
C SER A 847 -10.26 14.82 -46.62
N ARG A 848 -9.88 13.94 -47.56
CA ARG A 848 -9.26 12.64 -47.25
C ARG A 848 -7.90 12.79 -46.58
N ILE A 849 -7.05 13.70 -47.07
CA ILE A 849 -5.73 13.97 -46.50
C ILE A 849 -5.88 14.69 -45.15
N GLU A 850 -6.81 15.64 -45.03
CA GLU A 850 -7.12 16.34 -43.77
C GLU A 850 -7.56 15.36 -42.67
N ASN A 851 -8.44 14.40 -42.98
CA ASN A 851 -8.87 13.37 -42.04
C ASN A 851 -7.73 12.41 -41.61
N GLN A 852 -6.84 12.03 -42.54
CA GLN A 852 -5.65 11.22 -42.21
C GLN A 852 -4.67 12.01 -41.32
N LEU A 853 -4.52 13.29 -41.57
CA LEU A 853 -3.64 14.21 -40.86
C LEU A 853 -4.18 14.54 -39.47
N SER A 854 -5.50 14.67 -39.29
CA SER A 854 -6.13 14.79 -37.97
C SER A 854 -5.97 13.51 -37.15
N PHE A 855 -6.11 12.34 -37.76
CA PHE A 855 -5.91 11.04 -37.10
C PHE A 855 -4.46 10.87 -36.61
N GLU A 856 -3.46 11.15 -37.45
CA GLU A 856 -2.05 11.07 -37.02
C GLU A 856 -1.70 12.16 -35.98
N LYS A 857 -2.28 13.37 -36.05
CA LYS A 857 -2.13 14.38 -34.98
C LYS A 857 -2.72 13.90 -33.65
N GLN A 858 -3.89 13.27 -33.66
CA GLN A 858 -4.52 12.71 -32.47
C GLN A 858 -3.71 11.54 -31.89
N ARG A 859 -3.10 10.69 -32.75
CA ARG A 859 -2.17 9.64 -32.31
C ARG A 859 -0.90 10.19 -31.67
N ILE A 860 -0.30 11.23 -32.26
CA ILE A 860 0.89 11.90 -31.69
C ILE A 860 0.53 12.48 -30.32
N GLN A 861 -0.63 13.13 -30.18
CA GLN A 861 -1.10 13.71 -28.93
C GLN A 861 -1.30 12.65 -27.84
N ALA A 862 -2.01 11.54 -28.13
CA ALA A 862 -2.16 10.43 -27.20
C ALA A 862 -0.83 9.75 -26.83
N THR A 863 0.14 9.74 -27.75
CA THR A 863 1.49 9.21 -27.50
C THR A 863 2.30 10.19 -26.63
N ASP A 864 2.15 11.49 -26.83
CA ASP A 864 2.74 12.54 -25.99
C ASP A 864 2.16 12.54 -24.56
N ASP A 865 0.84 12.40 -24.40
CA ASP A 865 0.20 12.28 -23.09
C ASP A 865 0.72 11.04 -22.34
N ARG A 866 0.93 9.93 -23.05
CA ARG A 866 1.53 8.71 -22.49
C ARG A 866 3.02 8.89 -22.15
N ILE A 867 3.78 9.63 -22.95
CA ILE A 867 5.17 10.02 -22.63
C ILE A 867 5.18 10.93 -21.39
N ASN A 868 4.27 11.89 -21.29
CA ASN A 868 4.19 12.83 -20.18
C ASN A 868 3.78 12.15 -18.88
N GLY A 869 2.84 11.20 -18.93
CA GLY A 869 2.49 10.35 -17.78
C GLY A 869 3.68 9.51 -17.29
N LEU A 870 4.46 8.93 -18.21
CA LEU A 870 5.68 8.18 -17.87
C LEU A 870 6.82 9.09 -17.37
N LYS A 871 6.96 10.31 -17.92
CA LYS A 871 7.90 11.31 -17.41
C LYS A 871 7.52 11.78 -16.01
N ALA A 872 6.25 12.06 -15.74
CA ALA A 872 5.77 12.42 -14.42
C ALA A 872 5.88 11.27 -13.40
N GLN A 873 5.90 10.00 -13.84
CA GLN A 873 6.29 8.87 -13.00
C GLN A 873 7.81 8.83 -12.78
N TYR A 874 8.61 9.02 -13.82
CA TYR A 874 10.08 9.08 -13.73
C TYR A 874 10.57 10.23 -12.85
N GLU A 875 10.02 11.43 -12.98
CA GLU A 875 10.35 12.60 -12.16
C GLU A 875 9.98 12.39 -10.68
N ARG A 876 8.85 11.74 -10.40
CA ARG A 876 8.48 11.33 -9.02
C ARG A 876 9.41 10.26 -8.46
N ASP A 877 9.74 9.23 -9.24
CA ASP A 877 10.70 8.20 -8.81
C ASP A 877 12.09 8.83 -8.58
N MET A 878 12.51 9.80 -9.42
CA MET A 878 13.76 10.53 -9.25
C MET A 878 13.76 11.45 -8.02
N SER A 879 12.67 12.16 -7.73
CA SER A 879 12.57 12.97 -6.51
C SER A 879 12.55 12.09 -5.25
N LEU A 880 11.87 10.92 -5.31
CA LEU A 880 11.91 9.93 -4.23
C LEU A 880 13.32 9.33 -4.06
N ILE A 881 14.11 9.17 -5.14
CA ILE A 881 15.51 8.78 -5.04
C ILE A 881 16.36 9.88 -4.41
N GLU A 882 16.10 11.16 -4.70
CA GLU A 882 16.78 12.29 -4.02
C GLU A 882 16.41 12.37 -2.53
N GLU A 883 15.13 12.23 -2.17
CA GLU A 883 14.68 12.17 -0.76
C GLU A 883 15.26 10.96 -0.02
N LEU A 884 15.26 9.77 -0.63
CA LEU A 884 15.85 8.57 -0.01
C LEU A 884 17.38 8.67 0.08
N LYS A 885 18.05 9.36 -0.86
CA LYS A 885 19.48 9.65 -0.77
C LYS A 885 19.80 10.70 0.29
N SER A 886 18.97 11.73 0.45
CA SER A 886 19.16 12.69 1.54
C SER A 886 18.98 12.01 2.90
N GLN A 887 18.00 11.11 3.04
CA GLN A 887 17.84 10.28 4.25
C GLN A 887 19.03 9.31 4.44
N GLN A 888 19.56 8.73 3.36
CA GLN A 888 20.76 7.88 3.40
C GLN A 888 22.00 8.67 3.83
N GLU A 889 22.17 9.91 3.36
CA GLU A 889 23.24 10.81 3.76
C GLU A 889 23.04 11.35 5.18
N GLU A 890 21.82 11.68 5.61
CA GLU A 890 21.51 12.04 6.99
C GLU A 890 21.83 10.90 7.97
N ILE A 891 21.42 9.67 7.67
CA ILE A 891 21.71 8.49 8.52
C ILE A 891 23.20 8.14 8.49
N ARG A 892 23.90 8.32 7.35
CA ARG A 892 25.37 8.17 7.30
C ARG A 892 26.08 9.25 8.09
N ASN A 893 25.65 10.51 7.98
CA ASN A 893 26.20 11.62 8.76
C ASN A 893 25.95 11.39 10.27
N GLN A 894 24.80 10.83 10.67
CA GLN A 894 24.53 10.43 12.06
C GLN A 894 25.38 9.23 12.50
N LEU A 895 25.66 8.27 11.61
CA LEU A 895 26.59 7.16 11.90
C LEU A 895 28.05 7.64 12.00
N ASP A 896 28.46 8.59 11.17
CA ASP A 896 29.79 9.22 11.21
C ASP A 896 29.92 10.13 12.44
N GLU A 897 28.87 10.88 12.80
CA GLU A 897 28.80 11.66 14.03
C GLU A 897 28.81 10.75 15.27
N PHE A 898 28.00 9.68 15.31
CA PHE A 898 27.98 8.76 16.44
C PHE A 898 29.23 7.88 16.52
N SER A 899 29.88 7.52 15.41
CA SER A 899 31.16 6.82 15.44
C SER A 899 32.31 7.74 15.86
N ALA A 900 32.32 9.00 15.41
CA ALA A 900 33.23 10.02 15.92
C ALA A 900 32.98 10.31 17.41
N GLU A 901 31.73 10.40 17.87
CA GLU A 901 31.39 10.50 19.29
C GLU A 901 31.83 9.25 20.07
N LEU A 902 31.70 8.05 19.50
CA LEU A 902 32.09 6.80 20.15
C LEU A 902 33.61 6.69 20.26
N ASP A 903 34.36 7.07 19.23
CA ASP A 903 35.81 7.14 19.28
C ASP A 903 36.29 8.28 20.19
N LEU A 904 35.62 9.44 20.20
CA LEU A 904 35.82 10.47 21.23
C LEU A 904 35.48 9.96 22.63
N LEU A 905 34.45 9.11 22.81
CA LEU A 905 34.11 8.50 24.09
C LEU A 905 35.11 7.40 24.50
N ARG A 906 35.70 6.67 23.55
CA ARG A 906 36.79 5.71 23.79
C ARG A 906 38.09 6.42 24.13
N GLU A 907 38.42 7.49 23.41
CA GLU A 907 39.50 8.40 23.79
C GLU A 907 39.23 9.02 25.16
N ASN A 908 38.00 9.46 25.45
CA ASN A 908 37.65 10.01 26.75
C ASN A 908 37.66 8.94 27.85
N LEU A 909 37.38 7.68 27.54
CA LEU A 909 37.55 6.56 28.46
C LEU A 909 39.04 6.28 28.69
N GLU A 910 39.90 6.32 27.67
CA GLU A 910 41.34 6.23 27.84
C GLU A 910 41.91 7.41 28.63
N LYS A 911 41.51 8.64 28.31
CA LYS A 911 41.84 9.85 29.03
C LYS A 911 41.35 9.73 30.47
N GLN A 912 40.13 9.26 30.73
CA GLN A 912 39.61 9.05 32.09
C GLN A 912 40.27 7.88 32.81
N LYS A 913 40.75 6.81 32.14
CA LYS A 913 41.54 5.74 32.77
C LYS A 913 42.96 6.21 33.09
N LYS A 914 43.56 7.04 32.24
CA LYS A 914 44.82 7.75 32.49
C LYS A 914 44.66 8.74 33.65
N ILE A 915 43.59 9.55 33.65
CA ILE A 915 43.22 10.47 34.76
C ILE A 915 42.88 9.69 36.03
N TYR A 916 42.27 8.51 35.96
CA TYR A 916 42.01 7.67 37.13
C TYR A 916 43.31 7.17 37.75
N ALA A 917 44.23 6.65 36.93
CA ALA A 917 45.57 6.26 37.37
C ALA A 917 46.37 7.45 37.93
N GLN A 918 46.36 8.59 37.23
CA GLN A 918 46.95 9.84 37.69
C GLN A 918 46.27 10.38 38.95
N SER A 919 44.96 10.18 39.14
CA SER A 919 44.25 10.59 40.37
C SER A 919 44.61 9.71 41.55
N ALA A 920 44.94 8.43 41.31
CA ALA A 920 45.46 7.53 42.34
C ALA A 920 46.90 7.90 42.74
N GLU A 921 47.72 8.29 41.76
CA GLU A 921 49.09 8.80 41.97
C GLU A 921 49.06 10.18 42.67
N ASN A 922 48.24 11.11 42.18
CA ASN A 922 48.00 12.42 42.80
C ASN A 922 47.44 12.28 44.22
N LEU A 923 46.59 11.30 44.52
CA LEU A 923 46.13 11.06 45.89
C LEU A 923 47.27 10.59 46.81
N ALA A 924 48.25 9.86 46.27
CA ALA A 924 49.47 9.52 47.00
C ALA A 924 50.41 10.72 47.18
N ASP A 925 50.56 11.57 46.15
CA ASP A 925 51.44 12.75 46.21
C ASP A 925 50.83 13.92 47.00
N GLN A 926 49.53 14.21 46.90
CA GLN A 926 48.84 15.22 47.72
C GLN A 926 48.98 14.90 49.22
N ARG A 927 48.90 13.62 49.61
CA ARG A 927 49.21 13.18 50.98
C ARG A 927 50.65 13.46 51.39
N ARG A 928 51.59 13.41 50.45
CA ARG A 928 53.01 13.69 50.66
C ARG A 928 53.32 15.20 50.63
N GLU A 929 52.52 15.99 49.92
CA GLU A 929 52.62 17.45 49.85
C GLU A 929 51.99 18.15 51.05
N LEU A 930 50.87 17.63 51.58
CA LEU A 930 50.34 18.02 52.90
C LEU A 930 51.45 17.98 53.98
N GLN A 931 52.25 16.90 53.94
CA GLN A 931 53.39 16.68 54.84
C GLN A 931 54.59 17.63 54.60
N LYS A 932 54.62 18.36 53.46
CA LYS A 932 55.61 19.41 53.16
C LYS A 932 55.06 20.81 53.42
N ARG A 933 53.83 21.11 53.00
CA ARG A 933 53.16 22.43 53.11
C ARG A 933 52.98 22.86 54.56
N SER A 934 52.72 21.91 55.46
CA SER A 934 52.77 22.15 56.92
C SER A 934 54.07 22.81 57.39
N LYS A 935 55.21 22.53 56.75
CA LYS A 935 56.52 23.17 57.03
C LYS A 935 56.72 24.53 56.34
N HIS A 936 55.88 24.89 55.37
CA HIS A 936 55.91 26.22 54.72
C HIS A 936 55.09 27.26 55.48
N VAL A 937 54.03 26.84 56.19
CA VAL A 937 53.31 27.68 57.17
C VAL A 937 54.28 28.38 58.12
N GLU A 938 55.26 27.62 58.61
CA GLU A 938 56.29 28.05 59.56
C GLU A 938 57.29 29.07 58.95
N GLY A 939 57.31 29.21 57.62
CA GLY A 939 58.19 30.13 56.89
C GLY A 939 57.57 31.50 56.59
N ALA A 940 56.31 31.53 56.13
CA ALA A 940 55.65 32.75 55.63
C ALA A 940 55.43 33.84 56.69
N LEU A 941 55.36 33.44 57.97
CA LEU A 941 55.38 34.33 59.14
C LEU A 941 56.53 35.36 59.11
N LYS A 942 57.58 35.10 58.32
CA LYS A 942 58.77 35.96 58.23
C LYS A 942 58.75 36.95 57.07
N ASN A 943 57.87 36.80 56.07
CA ASN A 943 57.88 37.63 54.86
C ASN A 943 56.91 38.83 54.93
N ILE A 944 55.75 38.65 55.57
CA ILE A 944 54.72 39.68 55.81
C ILE A 944 55.35 41.03 56.15
N ASN A 945 56.18 40.99 57.19
CA ASN A 945 56.74 42.15 57.88
C ASN A 945 57.73 42.96 57.00
N GLY A 946 57.96 42.57 55.75
CA GLY A 946 58.85 43.26 54.81
C GLY A 946 58.16 44.21 53.82
N LEU A 947 56.92 43.92 53.40
CA LEU A 947 56.29 44.62 52.27
C LEU A 947 55.43 45.84 52.66
N GLU A 948 55.09 46.01 53.95
CA GLU A 948 54.31 47.16 54.45
C GLU A 948 54.98 48.51 54.13
N ALA A 949 56.29 48.47 53.86
CA ALA A 949 57.09 49.60 53.41
C ALA A 949 56.84 50.06 51.95
N GLU A 950 56.30 49.24 51.04
CA GLU A 950 56.22 49.59 49.60
C GLU A 950 54.96 50.38 49.20
N ILE A 951 53.80 50.05 49.79
CA ILE A 951 52.48 50.65 49.48
C ILE A 951 52.54 52.18 49.42
N GLN A 952 53.16 52.75 50.45
CA GLN A 952 53.13 54.18 50.75
C GLN A 952 53.75 55.01 49.61
N ARG A 953 54.57 54.40 48.74
CA ARG A 953 55.26 55.06 47.63
C ARG A 953 54.41 55.22 46.36
N ASN A 954 53.45 54.32 46.12
CA ASN A 954 52.68 54.36 44.86
C ASN A 954 51.49 55.34 44.96
N SER A 955 50.99 55.62 46.18
CA SER A 955 49.77 56.41 46.40
C SER A 955 49.88 57.85 45.88
N SER A 956 51.07 58.44 45.99
CA SER A 956 51.37 59.76 45.45
C SER A 956 51.25 59.88 43.92
N SER A 957 51.37 58.78 43.16
CA SER A 957 51.40 58.83 41.69
C SER A 957 50.01 58.87 41.06
N ARG A 958 49.03 58.14 41.65
CA ARG A 958 47.62 58.12 41.21
C ARG A 958 47.01 59.53 41.17
N TYR A 959 47.31 60.32 42.20
CA TYR A 959 46.81 61.67 42.40
C TYR A 959 47.08 62.62 41.21
N ALA A 960 48.25 62.49 40.58
CA ALA A 960 48.71 63.42 39.54
C ALA A 960 47.92 63.32 38.22
N LEU A 961 47.33 62.16 37.91
CA LEU A 961 46.73 61.90 36.59
C LEU A 961 45.23 62.25 36.54
N LEU A 962 44.52 62.13 37.68
CA LEU A 962 43.13 62.59 37.85
C LEU A 962 42.97 64.08 37.51
N ARG A 963 43.98 64.88 37.87
CA ARG A 963 44.06 66.32 37.60
C ARG A 963 44.03 66.68 36.10
N ARG A 964 44.43 65.77 35.21
CA ARG A 964 44.52 66.05 33.76
C ARG A 964 43.17 65.91 33.05
N CYS A 965 42.38 64.90 33.38
CA CYS A 965 41.12 64.57 32.70
C CYS A 965 40.12 65.74 32.75
N LYS A 966 40.11 66.46 33.87
CA LYS A 966 39.31 67.67 34.11
C LYS A 966 39.59 68.85 33.16
N LEU A 967 40.72 68.86 32.44
CA LEU A 967 41.14 69.97 31.59
C LEU A 967 40.72 69.80 30.11
N GLU A 968 40.28 68.61 29.72
CA GLU A 968 39.95 68.26 28.32
C GLU A 968 38.42 68.05 28.11
N ASP A 969 37.58 68.36 29.12
CA ASP A 969 36.11 68.14 29.15
C ASP A 969 35.70 66.71 28.72
N ILE A 970 36.46 65.72 29.20
CA ILE A 970 36.18 64.29 28.98
C ILE A 970 35.42 63.76 30.18
N ASP A 971 34.17 63.36 29.96
CA ASP A 971 33.31 62.74 30.98
C ASP A 971 33.85 61.34 31.33
N VAL A 972 34.81 61.31 32.26
CA VAL A 972 35.27 60.08 32.89
C VAL A 972 34.18 59.64 33.88
N PRO A 973 33.65 58.41 33.78
CA PRO A 973 32.63 57.95 34.70
C PRO A 973 33.17 57.91 36.14
N LEU A 974 32.31 58.27 37.08
CA LEU A 974 32.55 58.36 38.52
C LEU A 974 31.43 57.58 39.21
N THR A 975 31.71 56.89 40.32
CA THR A 975 30.69 56.14 41.06
C THR A 975 29.72 57.09 41.77
N ASP A 976 28.45 56.70 41.93
CA ASP A 976 27.37 57.57 42.45
C ASP A 976 27.63 58.11 43.88
N ASP A 977 28.39 57.38 44.71
CA ASP A 977 28.77 57.79 46.07
C ASP A 977 30.08 58.61 46.12
N SER A 978 30.75 58.82 44.98
CA SER A 978 32.04 59.53 44.92
C SER A 978 31.89 61.05 44.96
N ASN A 979 32.94 61.72 45.43
CA ASN A 979 33.03 63.18 45.32
C ASN A 979 33.40 63.59 43.89
N SER A 980 32.60 64.47 43.28
CA SER A 980 32.90 65.07 41.98
C SER A 980 34.31 65.66 41.92
N LEU A 981 34.93 65.63 40.73
CA LEU A 981 36.29 66.14 40.41
C LEU A 981 36.55 67.63 40.78
N ASP A 982 35.57 68.35 41.31
CA ASP A 982 35.68 69.69 41.90
C ASP A 982 36.21 69.74 43.34
N LYS A 983 36.21 68.62 44.09
CA LYS A 983 36.65 68.63 45.51
C LYS A 983 38.16 68.40 45.73
N LEU A 984 38.96 68.14 44.69
CA LEU A 984 40.42 67.97 44.78
C LEU A 984 41.11 69.27 45.25
N PRO A 985 41.74 69.30 46.45
CA PRO A 985 42.54 70.44 46.87
C PRO A 985 43.84 70.53 46.06
N ILE A 986 44.33 71.72 45.78
CA ILE A 986 45.51 71.88 44.90
C ILE A 986 46.85 71.71 45.66
N ASP A 987 46.85 71.65 47.01
CA ASP A 987 48.04 71.57 47.88
C ASP A 987 47.94 70.59 49.10
N ASP A 988 49.11 70.04 49.50
CA ASP A 988 49.58 69.50 50.82
C ASP A 988 49.52 67.99 51.27
N LEU A 989 50.31 67.67 52.34
CA LEU A 989 51.14 66.45 52.57
C LEU A 989 50.71 65.39 53.65
N VAL A 990 51.43 64.24 53.65
CA VAL A 990 51.31 62.96 54.42
C VAL A 990 51.98 62.92 55.83
N GLN A 991 51.53 62.08 56.79
CA GLN A 991 52.35 61.55 57.92
C GLN A 991 51.82 60.26 58.62
N ALA A 992 52.63 59.59 59.48
CA ALA A 992 52.52 58.17 59.91
C ALA A 992 52.78 57.90 61.44
N ALA A 993 53.03 56.62 61.83
CA ALA A 993 53.49 56.04 63.14
C ALA A 993 52.39 55.44 64.07
N ASP A 994 52.63 54.56 65.07
CA ASP A 994 53.83 53.82 65.58
C ASP A 994 53.39 52.52 66.34
N PRO A 995 54.21 51.45 66.51
CA PRO A 995 53.75 50.14 67.01
C PRO A 995 54.36 49.67 68.35
N ASP A 996 53.58 49.61 69.45
CA ASP A 996 54.02 48.95 70.72
C ASP A 996 52.86 48.66 71.72
N ALA A 997 52.26 47.45 71.69
CA ALA A 997 51.46 46.86 72.80
C ALA A 997 51.17 45.36 72.59
N MET A 998 51.34 44.53 73.63
CA MET A 998 51.09 43.06 73.64
C MET A 998 50.40 42.63 74.95
N ASP A 999 49.26 41.95 74.87
CA ASP A 999 48.56 41.11 75.90
C ASP A 999 47.28 40.52 75.22
N VAL A 1000 46.56 39.45 75.62
CA VAL A 1000 46.60 38.48 76.75
C VAL A 1000 46.22 37.06 76.19
N ASP A 1001 46.27 36.01 77.02
CA ASP A 1001 45.63 34.69 76.80
C ASP A 1001 44.11 34.66 77.16
N GLU A 1002 43.44 33.56 76.79
CA GLU A 1002 42.06 33.15 77.15
C GLU A 1002 40.88 33.92 76.50
N ALA A 1003 39.68 33.34 76.65
CA ALA A 1003 38.51 33.67 75.84
C ALA A 1003 37.81 34.98 76.26
N ASP A 1004 37.98 36.03 75.45
CA ASP A 1004 36.91 36.92 75.00
C ASP A 1004 37.37 37.67 73.72
N GLY A 1005 36.50 38.46 73.10
CA GLY A 1005 36.68 38.92 71.70
C GLY A 1005 37.95 39.73 71.39
N LEU A 1006 38.55 39.46 70.22
CA LEU A 1006 39.51 40.34 69.55
C LEU A 1006 39.06 40.62 68.10
N ASP A 1007 38.82 41.91 67.82
CA ASP A 1007 38.94 42.48 66.48
C ASP A 1007 40.43 42.51 66.10
N ASP A 1008 40.76 42.14 64.86
CA ASP A 1008 42.12 42.23 64.29
C ASP A 1008 42.20 43.48 63.41
N GLN A 1009 42.46 44.66 64.03
CA GLN A 1009 42.56 45.95 63.33
C GLN A 1009 43.98 46.17 62.76
N GLY A 1010 44.10 46.16 61.43
CA GLY A 1010 45.25 46.70 60.70
C GLY A 1010 45.11 48.21 60.40
N PRO A 1011 46.22 48.93 60.12
CA PRO A 1011 46.26 50.40 60.13
C PRO A 1011 45.66 51.08 58.88
N VAL A 1012 45.17 52.31 59.06
CA VAL A 1012 44.40 53.08 58.06
C VAL A 1012 45.31 53.94 57.15
N VAL A 1013 45.16 53.78 55.83
CA VAL A 1013 45.69 54.71 54.82
C VAL A 1013 44.64 55.80 54.55
N GLN A 1014 45.05 57.07 54.46
CA GLN A 1014 44.15 58.19 54.16
C GLN A 1014 43.91 58.34 52.65
N ASP A 1015 42.76 57.87 52.16
CA ASP A 1015 42.26 58.17 50.82
C ASP A 1015 41.28 59.35 50.82
N TYR A 1016 41.43 60.27 49.87
CA TYR A 1016 40.62 61.50 49.76
C TYR A 1016 39.21 61.30 49.17
N GLY A 1017 38.67 60.07 49.19
CA GLY A 1017 37.27 59.77 48.85
C GLY A 1017 36.85 60.13 47.42
N ILE A 1018 37.73 59.89 46.45
CA ILE A 1018 37.47 60.05 45.01
C ILE A 1018 37.73 58.71 44.33
N GLU A 1019 36.66 58.11 43.85
CA GLU A 1019 36.63 56.81 43.19
C GLU A 1019 36.23 57.04 41.72
N VAL A 1020 37.12 56.65 40.82
CA VAL A 1020 36.84 56.68 39.38
C VAL A 1020 36.23 55.35 39.00
N ASP A 1021 35.17 55.41 38.21
CA ASP A 1021 34.48 54.22 37.76
C ASP A 1021 35.19 53.61 36.55
N PHE A 1022 35.70 52.39 36.72
CA PHE A 1022 36.42 51.65 35.70
C PHE A 1022 35.54 50.62 34.98
N GLU A 1023 34.22 50.60 35.19
CA GLU A 1023 33.30 49.62 34.59
C GLU A 1023 33.31 49.66 33.05
N SER A 1024 33.42 50.84 32.45
CA SER A 1024 33.49 50.97 30.98
C SER A 1024 34.82 50.50 30.37
N LEU A 1025 35.82 50.13 31.18
CA LEU A 1025 37.14 49.71 30.71
C LEU A 1025 37.25 48.20 30.49
N GLY A 1026 37.60 47.77 29.27
CA GLY A 1026 37.81 46.36 28.92
C GLY A 1026 39.05 45.72 29.57
N ASP A 1027 38.90 44.50 30.07
CA ASP A 1027 39.91 43.84 30.92
C ASP A 1027 41.25 43.53 30.21
N SER A 1028 41.27 43.42 28.88
CA SER A 1028 42.50 43.26 28.08
C SER A 1028 43.48 44.42 28.25
N LEU A 1029 42.97 45.61 28.59
CA LEU A 1029 43.77 46.77 28.92
C LEU A 1029 44.24 46.67 30.38
N LYS A 1030 43.34 46.31 31.29
CA LYS A 1030 43.59 46.20 32.74
C LYS A 1030 44.77 45.29 33.11
N GLU A 1031 45.14 44.31 32.28
CA GLU A 1031 46.24 43.37 32.57
C GLU A 1031 47.63 43.89 32.17
N SER A 1032 47.82 44.40 30.94
CA SER A 1032 49.16 44.76 30.45
C SER A 1032 49.61 46.14 30.94
N ALA A 1033 50.74 46.23 31.65
CA ALA A 1033 51.48 47.49 31.82
C ALA A 1033 52.53 47.69 30.70
N GLU A 1034 52.18 47.31 29.48
CA GLU A 1034 53.07 47.41 28.31
C GLU A 1034 52.70 48.64 27.46
N GLU A 1035 53.71 49.44 27.09
CA GLU A 1035 53.55 50.66 26.26
C GLU A 1035 52.87 50.39 24.90
N LYS A 1036 52.87 49.14 24.41
CA LYS A 1036 52.29 48.77 23.10
C LYS A 1036 50.76 48.82 23.07
N LEU A 1037 50.09 48.42 24.15
CA LEU A 1037 48.61 48.46 24.19
C LEU A 1037 48.07 49.89 24.31
N GLU A 1038 48.91 50.83 24.75
CA GLU A 1038 48.64 52.27 24.65
C GLU A 1038 48.55 52.72 23.17
N GLU A 1039 49.45 52.25 22.31
CA GLU A 1039 49.48 52.56 20.87
C GLU A 1039 48.31 51.93 20.10
N GLU A 1040 47.95 50.67 20.40
CA GLU A 1040 46.83 49.98 19.71
C GLU A 1040 45.47 50.67 19.89
N LEU A 1041 45.20 51.24 21.06
CA LEU A 1041 43.97 51.99 21.30
C LEU A 1041 43.91 53.26 20.45
N LEU A 1042 45.03 53.99 20.38
CA LEU A 1042 45.15 55.20 19.57
C LEU A 1042 45.02 54.91 18.07
N GLU A 1043 45.39 53.70 17.62
CA GLU A 1043 45.17 53.26 16.24
C GLU A 1043 43.71 52.88 15.94
N LYS A 1044 43.01 52.22 16.89
CA LYS A 1044 41.57 51.88 16.76
C LYS A 1044 40.67 53.11 16.67
N VAL A 1045 40.97 54.18 17.42
CA VAL A 1045 40.25 55.45 17.31
C VAL A 1045 40.41 56.07 15.90
N ARG A 1046 41.60 55.94 15.29
CA ARG A 1046 41.88 56.46 13.93
C ARG A 1046 41.23 55.64 12.83
N SER A 1047 41.17 54.31 12.95
CA SER A 1047 40.57 53.46 11.92
C SER A 1047 39.06 53.69 11.81
N LEU A 1048 38.34 53.72 12.94
CA LEU A 1048 36.89 53.96 12.99
C LEU A 1048 36.49 55.30 12.38
N SER A 1049 37.26 56.37 12.63
CA SER A 1049 37.00 57.67 11.98
C SER A 1049 37.07 57.61 10.44
N SER A 1050 37.95 56.77 9.88
CA SER A 1050 38.15 56.64 8.43
C SER A 1050 37.10 55.77 7.71
N GLU A 1051 36.27 55.04 8.46
CA GLU A 1051 35.19 54.23 7.90
C GLU A 1051 33.87 55.00 7.80
N LEU A 1052 33.62 55.91 8.76
CA LEU A 1052 32.45 56.79 8.75
C LEU A 1052 32.41 57.69 7.51
N ASP A 1053 33.56 58.25 7.10
CA ASP A 1053 33.68 59.11 5.92
C ASP A 1053 33.33 58.43 4.57
N LYS A 1054 33.18 57.10 4.54
CA LYS A 1054 32.95 56.32 3.29
C LYS A 1054 31.47 56.02 2.99
N MET A 1055 30.54 56.35 3.89
CA MET A 1055 29.12 56.00 3.76
C MET A 1055 28.21 57.23 3.64
N ALA A 1056 27.25 57.20 2.71
CA ALA A 1056 26.31 58.30 2.47
C ALA A 1056 24.86 57.78 2.26
N PRO A 1057 24.04 57.67 3.33
CA PRO A 1057 22.72 57.03 3.27
C PRO A 1057 21.58 57.97 2.80
N ASN A 1058 20.47 57.38 2.35
CA ASN A 1058 19.31 58.08 1.79
C ASN A 1058 18.12 58.15 2.80
N ALA A 1059 17.92 59.32 3.42
CA ALA A 1059 17.00 59.49 4.55
C ALA A 1059 15.49 59.28 4.25
N ARG A 1060 15.08 59.13 2.98
CA ARG A 1060 13.66 58.99 2.58
C ARG A 1060 13.12 57.56 2.47
N ALA A 1061 13.92 56.54 2.78
CA ALA A 1061 13.50 55.15 2.69
C ALA A 1061 12.38 54.76 3.69
N MET A 1062 12.32 55.43 4.85
CA MET A 1062 11.44 55.08 5.97
C MET A 1062 9.94 55.30 5.68
N GLU A 1063 9.58 56.43 5.07
CA GLU A 1063 8.19 56.83 4.80
C GLU A 1063 7.51 55.92 3.74
N ARG A 1064 8.27 55.47 2.73
CA ARG A 1064 7.74 54.59 1.68
C ARG A 1064 7.43 53.19 2.21
N LEU A 1065 8.24 52.69 3.13
CA LEU A 1065 8.11 51.36 3.72
C LEU A 1065 6.75 51.19 4.42
N GLU A 1066 6.31 52.19 5.21
CA GLU A 1066 5.01 52.19 5.90
C GLU A 1066 3.81 52.07 4.93
N THR A 1067 3.88 52.70 3.75
CA THR A 1067 2.79 52.60 2.74
C THR A 1067 2.67 51.22 2.10
N VAL A 1068 3.79 50.47 2.01
CA VAL A 1068 3.81 49.11 1.47
C VAL A 1068 3.40 48.11 2.55
N GLU A 1069 3.81 48.31 3.80
CA GLU A 1069 3.36 47.50 4.95
C GLU A 1069 1.84 47.54 5.14
N ASN A 1070 1.20 48.71 4.97
CA ASN A 1070 -0.26 48.82 5.07
C ASN A 1070 -1.00 48.04 3.95
N LYS A 1071 -0.43 47.95 2.73
CA LYS A 1071 -0.96 47.11 1.64
C LYS A 1071 -0.70 45.62 1.88
N LEU A 1072 0.41 45.28 2.52
CA LEU A 1072 0.70 43.91 2.95
C LEU A 1072 -0.36 43.44 3.97
N ARG A 1073 -0.67 44.26 4.98
CA ARG A 1073 -1.71 43.96 5.99
C ARG A 1073 -3.12 43.77 5.42
N SER A 1074 -3.51 44.47 4.36
CA SER A 1074 -4.82 44.25 3.73
C SER A 1074 -4.86 42.93 2.94
N THR A 1075 -3.84 42.68 2.11
CA THR A 1075 -3.76 41.42 1.34
C THR A 1075 -3.53 40.18 2.20
N GLU A 1076 -2.98 40.35 3.41
CA GLU A 1076 -2.88 39.30 4.41
C GLU A 1076 -4.24 38.89 4.97
N LYS A 1077 -5.13 39.86 5.27
CA LYS A 1077 -6.52 39.57 5.69
C LYS A 1077 -7.32 38.87 4.61
N ASP A 1078 -7.27 39.36 3.37
CA ASP A 1078 -7.96 38.74 2.23
C ASP A 1078 -7.50 37.28 2.01
N PHE A 1079 -6.20 37.01 2.24
CA PHE A 1079 -5.64 35.67 2.20
C PHE A 1079 -6.10 34.80 3.38
N GLU A 1080 -6.19 35.35 4.60
CA GLU A 1080 -6.70 34.62 5.77
C GLU A 1080 -8.17 34.21 5.63
N ASP A 1081 -9.02 35.08 5.07
CA ASP A 1081 -10.43 34.77 4.85
C ASP A 1081 -10.63 33.74 3.74
N ALA A 1082 -9.93 33.87 2.60
CA ALA A 1082 -9.92 32.84 1.55
C ALA A 1082 -9.41 31.49 2.09
N ARG A 1083 -8.34 31.49 2.89
CA ARG A 1083 -7.81 30.29 3.56
C ARG A 1083 -8.80 29.70 4.58
N ARG A 1084 -9.62 30.52 5.23
CA ARG A 1084 -10.67 30.06 6.17
C ARG A 1084 -11.84 29.42 5.42
N GLN A 1085 -12.22 29.95 4.26
CA GLN A 1085 -13.24 29.35 3.40
C GLN A 1085 -12.75 28.03 2.80
N ALA A 1086 -11.55 28.00 2.21
CA ALA A 1086 -10.94 26.77 1.68
C ALA A 1086 -10.79 25.68 2.75
N ARG A 1087 -10.41 26.04 3.99
CA ARG A 1087 -10.42 25.11 5.12
C ARG A 1087 -11.82 24.58 5.42
N ARG A 1088 -12.84 25.43 5.60
CA ARG A 1088 -14.21 24.98 5.91
C ARG A 1088 -14.79 24.06 4.83
N ALA A 1089 -14.57 24.38 3.55
CA ALA A 1089 -15.02 23.53 2.44
C ALA A 1089 -14.29 22.18 2.45
N LYS A 1090 -12.96 22.18 2.67
CA LYS A 1090 -12.16 20.96 2.80
C LYS A 1090 -12.54 20.12 4.02
N ASP A 1091 -12.76 20.74 5.17
CA ASP A 1091 -13.17 20.08 6.42
C ASP A 1091 -14.55 19.42 6.25
N GLY A 1092 -15.50 20.12 5.62
CA GLY A 1092 -16.83 19.58 5.29
C GLY A 1092 -16.79 18.44 4.27
N PHE A 1093 -15.96 18.56 3.23
CA PHE A 1093 -15.69 17.48 2.28
C PHE A 1093 -15.07 16.27 2.98
N GLU A 1094 -14.06 16.46 3.82
CA GLU A 1094 -13.42 15.39 4.60
C GLU A 1094 -14.41 14.70 5.56
N GLU A 1095 -15.34 15.43 6.17
CA GLU A 1095 -16.38 14.85 7.02
C GLU A 1095 -17.32 13.93 6.24
N VAL A 1096 -17.81 14.35 5.06
CA VAL A 1096 -18.71 13.54 4.23
C VAL A 1096 -17.96 12.37 3.59
N MET A 1097 -16.71 12.58 3.15
CA MET A 1097 -15.81 11.54 2.68
C MET A 1097 -15.60 10.46 3.75
N LYS A 1098 -15.25 10.84 4.98
CA LYS A 1098 -15.07 9.90 6.11
C LYS A 1098 -16.37 9.17 6.47
N LYS A 1099 -17.51 9.86 6.53
CA LYS A 1099 -18.82 9.19 6.78
C LYS A 1099 -19.15 8.16 5.69
N ARG A 1100 -18.88 8.50 4.42
CA ARG A 1100 -19.13 7.60 3.27
C ARG A 1100 -18.16 6.41 3.27
N SER A 1101 -16.87 6.62 3.49
CA SER A 1101 -15.88 5.53 3.56
C SER A 1101 -16.04 4.66 4.81
N ASP A 1102 -16.37 5.22 5.97
CA ASP A 1102 -16.64 4.46 7.21
C ASP A 1102 -17.84 3.53 7.05
N LEU A 1103 -18.94 3.99 6.45
CA LEU A 1103 -20.12 3.16 6.20
C LEU A 1103 -19.82 2.05 5.19
N PHE A 1104 -19.11 2.37 4.11
CA PHE A 1104 -18.69 1.40 3.12
C PHE A 1104 -17.75 0.34 3.72
N ASN A 1105 -16.71 0.76 4.44
CA ASN A 1105 -15.72 -0.12 5.04
C ASN A 1105 -16.34 -1.02 6.13
N LYS A 1106 -17.26 -0.50 6.96
CA LYS A 1106 -17.99 -1.34 7.93
C LYS A 1106 -18.77 -2.47 7.25
N ALA A 1107 -19.48 -2.16 6.16
CA ALA A 1107 -20.20 -3.18 5.39
C ALA A 1107 -19.23 -4.14 4.68
N PHE A 1108 -18.19 -3.62 4.04
CA PHE A 1108 -17.20 -4.42 3.32
C PHE A 1108 -16.45 -5.37 4.25
N THR A 1109 -15.88 -4.89 5.36
CA THR A 1109 -15.15 -5.71 6.32
C THR A 1109 -16.04 -6.84 6.83
N HIS A 1110 -17.28 -6.54 7.22
CA HIS A 1110 -18.24 -7.56 7.68
C HIS A 1110 -18.51 -8.63 6.60
N ILE A 1111 -18.79 -8.22 5.35
CA ILE A 1111 -19.03 -9.16 4.25
C ILE A 1111 -17.77 -9.98 3.95
N SER A 1112 -16.58 -9.37 3.99
CA SER A 1112 -15.29 -10.03 3.72
C SER A 1112 -14.89 -11.06 4.80
N GLU A 1113 -15.24 -10.82 6.06
CA GLU A 1113 -15.01 -11.77 7.15
C GLU A 1113 -15.98 -12.96 7.10
N GLN A 1114 -17.23 -12.73 6.68
CA GLN A 1114 -18.28 -13.76 6.64
C GLN A 1114 -18.23 -14.64 5.38
N ILE A 1115 -17.79 -14.11 4.23
CA ILE A 1115 -17.79 -14.86 2.96
C ILE A 1115 -16.86 -16.09 2.97
N GLY A 1116 -15.72 -16.01 3.66
CA GLY A 1116 -14.76 -17.10 3.79
C GLY A 1116 -15.35 -18.32 4.54
N PRO A 1117 -15.84 -18.16 5.79
CA PRO A 1117 -16.55 -19.20 6.53
C PRO A 1117 -17.74 -19.79 5.77
N ILE A 1118 -18.64 -18.94 5.25
CA ILE A 1118 -19.86 -19.37 4.54
C ILE A 1118 -19.50 -20.21 3.30
N TYR A 1119 -18.58 -19.74 2.46
CA TYR A 1119 -18.17 -20.49 1.27
C TYR A 1119 -17.46 -21.80 1.65
N ARG A 1120 -16.67 -21.81 2.72
CA ARG A 1120 -16.01 -23.02 3.23
C ARG A 1120 -17.02 -24.06 3.72
N GLU A 1121 -18.08 -23.62 4.38
CA GLU A 1121 -19.17 -24.48 4.87
C GLU A 1121 -19.98 -25.07 3.72
N LEU A 1122 -20.45 -24.23 2.79
CA LEU A 1122 -21.15 -24.63 1.58
C LEU A 1122 -20.35 -25.62 0.70
N THR A 1123 -19.01 -25.54 0.72
CA THR A 1123 -18.12 -26.42 -0.06
C THR A 1123 -17.53 -27.61 0.73
N ARG A 1124 -17.81 -27.71 2.04
CA ARG A 1124 -17.34 -28.82 2.89
C ARG A 1124 -18.03 -30.14 2.52
N SER A 1125 -17.30 -31.25 2.51
CA SER A 1125 -17.91 -32.58 2.33
C SER A 1125 -17.13 -33.67 3.05
N THR A 1126 -17.72 -34.86 3.15
CA THR A 1126 -17.06 -36.07 3.68
C THR A 1126 -15.79 -36.44 2.91
N ASN A 1127 -15.74 -36.14 1.62
CA ASN A 1127 -14.58 -36.37 0.76
C ASN A 1127 -13.56 -35.21 0.82
N TYR A 1128 -14.00 -34.01 1.21
CA TYR A 1128 -13.18 -32.78 1.23
C TYR A 1128 -13.36 -32.01 2.56
N PRO A 1129 -12.67 -32.43 3.64
CA PRO A 1129 -12.85 -31.84 4.97
C PRO A 1129 -12.38 -30.40 5.10
N LEU A 1130 -11.50 -29.93 4.20
CA LEU A 1130 -10.89 -28.60 4.28
C LEU A 1130 -11.76 -27.49 3.66
N GLY A 1131 -12.66 -27.84 2.73
CA GLY A 1131 -13.47 -26.89 1.95
C GLY A 1131 -12.69 -26.15 0.86
N GLY A 1132 -13.39 -25.27 0.14
CA GLY A 1132 -12.79 -24.21 -0.67
C GLY A 1132 -12.60 -22.92 0.14
N GLN A 1133 -12.12 -21.86 -0.52
CA GLN A 1133 -11.98 -20.52 0.05
C GLN A 1133 -12.50 -19.49 -0.95
N ALA A 1134 -13.04 -18.37 -0.45
CA ALA A 1134 -13.42 -17.23 -1.26
C ALA A 1134 -13.06 -15.93 -0.52
N TYR A 1135 -12.69 -14.90 -1.27
CA TYR A 1135 -12.26 -13.61 -0.73
C TYR A 1135 -12.65 -12.47 -1.66
N LEU A 1136 -12.72 -11.27 -1.08
CA LEU A 1136 -13.02 -10.02 -1.77
C LEU A 1136 -11.79 -9.13 -1.66
N ASP A 1137 -11.21 -8.76 -2.80
CA ASP A 1137 -10.06 -7.86 -2.86
C ASP A 1137 -10.51 -6.45 -3.25
N ILE A 1138 -9.91 -5.44 -2.62
CA ILE A 1138 -9.96 -4.03 -3.01
C ILE A 1138 -8.59 -3.66 -3.59
N GLU A 1139 -8.57 -2.94 -4.73
CA GLU A 1139 -7.30 -2.53 -5.36
C GLU A 1139 -6.63 -1.32 -4.69
N ASP A 1140 -7.41 -0.43 -4.07
CA ASP A 1140 -6.93 0.75 -3.32
C ASP A 1140 -7.68 0.90 -1.98
N SER A 1141 -6.96 1.19 -0.90
CA SER A 1141 -7.48 1.25 0.46
C SER A 1141 -8.10 2.60 0.83
N ASP A 1142 -7.78 3.68 0.12
CA ASP A 1142 -8.17 5.04 0.54
C ASP A 1142 -9.52 5.51 -0.04
N GLU A 1143 -9.86 5.16 -1.30
CA GLU A 1143 -11.15 5.46 -1.91
C GLU A 1143 -11.82 4.22 -2.56
N PRO A 1144 -12.32 3.26 -1.76
CA PRO A 1144 -12.79 1.94 -2.25
C PRO A 1144 -14.11 1.98 -3.08
N TYR A 1145 -14.68 3.16 -3.30
CA TYR A 1145 -15.86 3.41 -4.14
C TYR A 1145 -15.51 3.94 -5.55
N LEU A 1146 -14.25 4.23 -5.85
CA LEU A 1146 -13.78 4.63 -7.19
C LEU A 1146 -13.30 3.43 -8.02
N ASP A 1147 -12.62 2.50 -7.33
CA ASP A 1147 -12.12 1.25 -7.89
C ASP A 1147 -13.05 0.06 -7.65
N GLY A 1148 -12.77 -1.03 -8.36
CA GLY A 1148 -13.63 -2.21 -8.40
C GLY A 1148 -13.29 -3.24 -7.32
N ILE A 1149 -14.28 -3.71 -6.58
CA ILE A 1149 -14.11 -4.90 -5.73
C ILE A 1149 -14.05 -6.14 -6.61
N LYS A 1150 -12.99 -6.93 -6.47
CA LYS A 1150 -12.84 -8.20 -7.18
C LYS A 1150 -13.25 -9.35 -6.27
N TYR A 1151 -14.15 -10.19 -6.77
CA TYR A 1151 -14.58 -11.39 -6.06
C TYR A 1151 -13.86 -12.63 -6.60
N HIS A 1152 -13.08 -13.27 -5.73
CA HIS A 1152 -12.29 -14.44 -6.05
C HIS A 1152 -12.78 -15.66 -5.28
N ALA A 1153 -13.03 -16.76 -5.99
CA ALA A 1153 -13.44 -18.03 -5.40
C ALA A 1153 -12.48 -19.15 -5.84
N MET A 1154 -12.02 -19.93 -4.86
CA MET A 1154 -11.14 -21.10 -5.04
C MET A 1154 -11.93 -22.36 -4.69
N PRO A 1155 -12.49 -23.08 -5.69
CA PRO A 1155 -13.09 -24.39 -5.47
C PRO A 1155 -12.06 -25.40 -4.94
N PRO A 1156 -12.49 -26.43 -4.17
CA PRO A 1156 -11.58 -27.46 -3.69
C PRO A 1156 -10.83 -28.14 -4.84
N LEU A 1157 -9.55 -28.46 -4.60
CA LEU A 1157 -8.60 -29.09 -5.55
C LEU A 1157 -8.22 -28.26 -6.80
N LYS A 1158 -8.78 -27.06 -7.02
CA LYS A 1158 -8.43 -26.20 -8.16
C LYS A 1158 -7.43 -25.11 -7.77
N ARG A 1159 -6.60 -24.69 -8.73
CA ARG A 1159 -5.73 -23.50 -8.60
C ARG A 1159 -6.57 -22.23 -8.77
N PHE A 1160 -6.05 -21.11 -8.27
CA PHE A 1160 -6.59 -19.76 -8.47
C PHE A 1160 -6.96 -19.50 -9.94
N ARG A 1161 -8.17 -18.97 -10.16
CA ARG A 1161 -8.75 -18.60 -11.45
C ARG A 1161 -9.77 -17.48 -11.24
N ASP A 1162 -9.90 -16.60 -12.22
CA ASP A 1162 -10.94 -15.59 -12.25
C ASP A 1162 -12.33 -16.18 -12.42
N MET A 1163 -13.33 -15.47 -11.91
CA MET A 1163 -14.71 -15.94 -11.81
C MET A 1163 -15.29 -16.37 -13.17
N GLU A 1164 -14.91 -15.70 -14.26
CA GLU A 1164 -15.31 -16.05 -15.62
C GLU A 1164 -15.02 -17.51 -15.99
N HIS A 1165 -13.93 -18.08 -15.48
CA HIS A 1165 -13.40 -19.41 -15.80
C HIS A 1165 -13.88 -20.53 -14.86
N LEU A 1166 -14.82 -20.24 -13.94
CA LEU A 1166 -15.48 -21.25 -13.09
C LEU A 1166 -16.66 -21.92 -13.81
N SER A 1167 -16.99 -23.14 -13.41
CA SER A 1167 -18.19 -23.86 -13.89
C SER A 1167 -19.47 -23.14 -13.44
N GLY A 1168 -20.58 -23.26 -14.17
CA GLY A 1168 -21.88 -22.65 -13.80
C GLY A 1168 -22.35 -23.05 -12.40
N GLY A 1169 -22.20 -24.33 -12.02
CA GLY A 1169 -22.47 -24.78 -10.66
C GLY A 1169 -21.52 -24.18 -9.61
N GLU A 1170 -20.25 -23.94 -9.93
CA GLU A 1170 -19.28 -23.29 -9.02
C GLU A 1170 -19.58 -21.79 -8.86
N LYS A 1171 -19.94 -21.11 -9.95
CA LYS A 1171 -20.45 -19.73 -9.95
C LYS A 1171 -21.72 -19.61 -9.11
N THR A 1172 -22.63 -20.58 -9.22
CA THR A 1172 -23.87 -20.65 -8.42
C THR A 1172 -23.56 -20.76 -6.92
N MET A 1173 -22.63 -21.64 -6.53
CA MET A 1173 -22.19 -21.75 -5.13
C MET A 1173 -21.50 -20.48 -4.61
N ALA A 1174 -20.67 -19.83 -5.44
CA ALA A 1174 -19.99 -18.58 -5.08
C ALA A 1174 -20.98 -17.40 -4.93
N ALA A 1175 -21.92 -17.26 -5.86
CA ALA A 1175 -22.99 -16.25 -5.78
C ALA A 1175 -23.89 -16.44 -4.55
N LEU A 1176 -24.28 -17.67 -4.22
CA LEU A 1176 -25.05 -17.97 -3.02
C LEU A 1176 -24.25 -17.62 -1.75
N ALA A 1177 -22.95 -17.95 -1.69
CA ALA A 1177 -22.10 -17.56 -0.57
C ALA A 1177 -21.98 -16.04 -0.40
N LEU A 1178 -21.85 -15.30 -1.52
CA LEU A 1178 -21.83 -13.84 -1.52
C LEU A 1178 -23.17 -13.24 -1.06
N LEU A 1179 -24.30 -13.79 -1.52
CA LEU A 1179 -25.65 -13.38 -1.09
C LEU A 1179 -25.87 -13.61 0.41
N PHE A 1180 -25.44 -14.76 0.95
CA PHE A 1180 -25.53 -15.03 2.39
C PHE A 1180 -24.57 -14.14 3.21
N ALA A 1181 -23.37 -13.83 2.70
CA ALA A 1181 -22.45 -12.90 3.35
C ALA A 1181 -23.00 -11.46 3.39
N ILE A 1182 -23.66 -11.01 2.30
CA ILE A 1182 -24.42 -9.76 2.25
C ILE A 1182 -25.56 -9.75 3.28
N HIS A 1183 -26.36 -10.82 3.31
CA HIS A 1183 -27.49 -10.96 4.22
C HIS A 1183 -27.06 -10.98 5.70
N SER A 1184 -25.85 -11.47 6.00
CA SER A 1184 -25.28 -11.45 7.35
C SER A 1184 -25.10 -10.02 7.90
N TYR A 1185 -24.87 -9.02 7.04
CA TYR A 1185 -24.74 -7.62 7.46
C TYR A 1185 -26.09 -6.94 7.78
N GLN A 1186 -27.14 -7.28 7.02
CA GLN A 1186 -28.50 -6.78 7.20
C GLN A 1186 -29.48 -7.94 6.99
N PRO A 1187 -29.88 -8.65 8.07
CA PRO A 1187 -30.77 -9.79 7.96
C PRO A 1187 -32.15 -9.33 7.45
N SER A 1188 -32.55 -9.85 6.29
CA SER A 1188 -33.88 -9.64 5.75
C SER A 1188 -34.82 -10.72 6.32
N PRO A 1189 -36.05 -10.37 6.75
CA PRO A 1189 -36.92 -11.31 7.48
C PRO A 1189 -37.30 -12.58 6.70
N PHE A 1190 -37.35 -12.49 5.37
CA PHE A 1190 -37.53 -13.65 4.49
C PHE A 1190 -36.62 -13.58 3.25
N PHE A 1191 -36.38 -14.74 2.65
CA PHE A 1191 -35.48 -14.93 1.52
C PHE A 1191 -36.12 -15.89 0.50
N VAL A 1192 -36.26 -15.45 -0.76
CA VAL A 1192 -37.00 -16.18 -1.79
C VAL A 1192 -36.07 -16.61 -2.93
N LEU A 1193 -36.02 -17.93 -3.19
CA LEU A 1193 -35.15 -18.56 -4.19
C LEU A 1193 -35.96 -19.25 -5.29
N ASP A 1194 -35.85 -18.83 -6.56
CA ASP A 1194 -36.54 -19.47 -7.70
C ASP A 1194 -35.58 -20.28 -8.59
N GLU A 1195 -35.76 -21.61 -8.62
CA GLU A 1195 -35.07 -22.59 -9.48
C GLU A 1195 -33.52 -22.51 -9.46
N VAL A 1196 -32.94 -22.07 -8.33
CA VAL A 1196 -31.48 -21.99 -8.08
C VAL A 1196 -30.76 -23.34 -8.19
N ASP A 1197 -31.51 -24.43 -8.11
CA ASP A 1197 -31.02 -25.80 -8.20
C ASP A 1197 -30.74 -26.25 -9.64
N ALA A 1198 -31.17 -25.51 -10.67
CA ALA A 1198 -31.06 -25.92 -12.08
C ALA A 1198 -29.65 -26.35 -12.50
N ALA A 1199 -28.63 -25.52 -12.23
CA ALA A 1199 -27.22 -25.74 -12.62
C ALA A 1199 -26.40 -26.64 -11.67
N LEU A 1200 -27.01 -27.12 -10.57
CA LEU A 1200 -26.33 -27.85 -9.50
C LEU A 1200 -26.53 -29.37 -9.58
N ASP A 1201 -25.50 -30.13 -9.22
CA ASP A 1201 -25.57 -31.58 -9.04
C ASP A 1201 -26.23 -31.96 -7.70
N ASN A 1202 -26.77 -33.18 -7.62
CA ASN A 1202 -27.48 -33.65 -6.44
C ASN A 1202 -26.65 -33.62 -5.14
N THR A 1203 -25.31 -33.67 -5.20
CA THR A 1203 -24.46 -33.63 -3.99
C THR A 1203 -24.26 -32.22 -3.45
N ASN A 1204 -24.26 -31.21 -4.33
CA ASN A 1204 -24.25 -29.79 -3.93
C ASN A 1204 -25.65 -29.31 -3.55
N VAL A 1205 -26.71 -29.79 -4.22
CA VAL A 1205 -28.11 -29.50 -3.83
C VAL A 1205 -28.38 -29.97 -2.40
N ALA A 1206 -27.95 -31.17 -2.01
CA ALA A 1206 -28.09 -31.66 -0.64
C ALA A 1206 -27.30 -30.84 0.40
N ARG A 1207 -26.17 -30.24 0.00
CA ARG A 1207 -25.39 -29.34 0.89
C ARG A 1207 -26.10 -28.02 1.11
N ILE A 1208 -26.66 -27.43 0.05
CA ILE A 1208 -27.50 -26.23 0.17
C ILE A 1208 -28.76 -26.53 0.99
N ALA A 1209 -29.38 -27.69 0.81
CA ALA A 1209 -30.55 -28.09 1.61
C ALA A 1209 -30.24 -28.18 3.11
N ASN A 1210 -29.09 -28.75 3.48
CA ASN A 1210 -28.64 -28.80 4.87
C ASN A 1210 -28.28 -27.39 5.39
N TYR A 1211 -27.55 -26.59 4.62
CA TYR A 1211 -27.19 -25.22 5.00
C TYR A 1211 -28.45 -24.34 5.23
N ILE A 1212 -29.43 -24.40 4.33
CA ILE A 1212 -30.71 -23.69 4.49
C ILE A 1212 -31.47 -24.20 5.72
N HIS A 1213 -31.45 -25.50 6.01
CA HIS A 1213 -32.10 -26.07 7.20
C HIS A 1213 -31.41 -25.64 8.50
N ASP A 1214 -30.08 -25.72 8.57
CA ASP A 1214 -29.29 -25.36 9.76
C ASP A 1214 -29.33 -23.84 10.05
N HIS A 1215 -29.55 -23.00 9.03
CA HIS A 1215 -29.74 -21.56 9.16
C HIS A 1215 -31.21 -21.08 9.17
N ALA A 1216 -32.20 -21.98 9.04
CA ALA A 1216 -33.62 -21.65 9.17
C ALA A 1216 -34.01 -21.52 10.65
N ALA A 1217 -33.74 -20.35 11.22
CA ALA A 1217 -33.97 -20.02 12.62
C ALA A 1217 -35.02 -18.91 12.81
N PRO A 1218 -35.53 -18.68 14.03
CA PRO A 1218 -36.44 -17.56 14.33
C PRO A 1218 -35.85 -16.20 13.94
N GLY A 1219 -36.26 -15.69 12.77
CA GLY A 1219 -35.78 -14.44 12.19
C GLY A 1219 -35.27 -14.53 10.74
N MET A 1220 -35.16 -15.74 10.15
CA MET A 1220 -34.86 -15.93 8.73
C MET A 1220 -35.79 -16.98 8.11
N GLN A 1221 -36.74 -16.55 7.28
CA GLN A 1221 -37.68 -17.44 6.58
C GLN A 1221 -37.26 -17.70 5.13
N PHE A 1222 -36.93 -18.94 4.79
CA PHE A 1222 -36.62 -19.38 3.44
C PHE A 1222 -37.87 -19.87 2.70
N ILE A 1223 -38.15 -19.27 1.54
CA ILE A 1223 -39.19 -19.70 0.60
C ILE A 1223 -38.51 -20.14 -0.70
N VAL A 1224 -38.45 -21.44 -0.93
CA VAL A 1224 -37.67 -22.03 -2.04
C VAL A 1224 -38.58 -22.66 -3.08
N ILE A 1225 -38.46 -22.25 -4.34
CA ILE A 1225 -39.16 -22.85 -5.48
C ILE A 1225 -38.20 -23.79 -6.19
N SER A 1226 -38.50 -25.09 -6.19
CA SER A 1226 -37.59 -26.12 -6.71
C SER A 1226 -38.34 -27.33 -7.28
N LEU A 1227 -37.64 -28.05 -8.16
CA LEU A 1227 -38.08 -29.29 -8.79
C LEU A 1227 -37.30 -30.51 -8.29
N LYS A 1228 -36.13 -30.34 -7.65
CA LYS A 1228 -35.27 -31.45 -7.21
C LYS A 1228 -35.64 -31.91 -5.80
N THR A 1229 -35.87 -33.23 -5.67
CA THR A 1229 -36.24 -33.90 -4.41
C THR A 1229 -35.29 -33.60 -3.27
N GLY A 1230 -33.98 -33.54 -3.54
CA GLY A 1230 -32.95 -33.31 -2.53
C GLY A 1230 -32.99 -31.92 -1.85
N LEU A 1231 -33.75 -30.95 -2.37
CA LEU A 1231 -33.87 -29.61 -1.76
C LEU A 1231 -35.10 -29.50 -0.86
N PHE A 1232 -36.26 -29.94 -1.34
CA PHE A 1232 -37.52 -29.82 -0.58
C PHE A 1232 -37.73 -30.94 0.46
N GLN A 1233 -36.95 -32.01 0.43
CA GLN A 1233 -37.05 -33.12 1.40
C GLN A 1233 -36.79 -32.69 2.85
N ASN A 1234 -36.01 -31.63 3.08
CA ASN A 1234 -35.69 -31.10 4.42
C ASN A 1234 -36.57 -29.89 4.82
N SER A 1235 -37.65 -29.61 4.07
CA SER A 1235 -38.55 -28.47 4.34
C SER A 1235 -39.55 -28.76 5.46
N GLU A 1236 -39.95 -27.72 6.19
CA GLU A 1236 -40.96 -27.80 7.24
C GLU A 1236 -42.39 -27.74 6.69
N ALA A 1237 -42.57 -27.07 5.55
CA ALA A 1237 -43.85 -26.96 4.86
C ALA A 1237 -43.67 -27.04 3.33
N LEU A 1238 -44.65 -27.66 2.66
CA LEU A 1238 -44.76 -27.75 1.22
C LEU A 1238 -45.97 -26.97 0.71
N VAL A 1239 -45.76 -26.14 -0.30
CA VAL A 1239 -46.83 -25.47 -1.06
C VAL A 1239 -46.91 -26.11 -2.44
N GLY A 1240 -47.86 -27.03 -2.62
CA GLY A 1240 -48.12 -27.70 -3.88
C GLY A 1240 -48.99 -26.86 -4.81
N ILE A 1241 -48.44 -26.43 -5.95
CA ILE A 1241 -49.16 -25.69 -6.98
C ILE A 1241 -49.47 -26.62 -8.16
N TYR A 1242 -50.76 -26.80 -8.43
CA TYR A 1242 -51.27 -27.54 -9.57
C TYR A 1242 -52.11 -26.63 -10.46
N ARG A 1243 -52.38 -27.08 -11.69
CA ARG A 1243 -53.21 -26.35 -12.65
C ARG A 1243 -54.48 -27.13 -12.91
N ASP A 1244 -55.60 -26.50 -12.60
CA ASP A 1244 -56.92 -27.02 -12.96
C ASP A 1244 -57.14 -26.80 -14.47
N GLN A 1245 -57.33 -27.89 -15.21
CA GLN A 1245 -57.52 -27.82 -16.66
C GLN A 1245 -58.92 -27.32 -17.05
N VAL A 1246 -59.92 -27.48 -16.18
CA VAL A 1246 -61.31 -27.08 -16.45
C VAL A 1246 -61.45 -25.56 -16.39
N GLU A 1247 -60.87 -24.95 -15.37
CA GLU A 1247 -60.89 -23.50 -15.15
C GLU A 1247 -59.69 -22.78 -15.78
N ASN A 1248 -58.71 -23.53 -16.29
CA ASN A 1248 -57.41 -23.07 -16.78
C ASN A 1248 -56.73 -22.12 -15.78
N SER A 1249 -56.79 -22.48 -14.50
CA SER A 1249 -56.32 -21.68 -13.37
C SER A 1249 -55.33 -22.45 -12.51
N SER A 1250 -54.34 -21.76 -11.96
CA SER A 1250 -53.45 -22.30 -10.93
C SER A 1250 -54.18 -22.35 -9.59
N LYS A 1251 -54.04 -23.45 -8.85
CA LYS A 1251 -54.54 -23.63 -7.47
C LYS A 1251 -53.40 -24.10 -6.57
N SER A 1252 -53.41 -23.67 -5.32
CA SER A 1252 -52.41 -24.00 -4.30
C SER A 1252 -53.03 -24.86 -3.19
N LEU A 1253 -52.25 -25.82 -2.70
CA LEU A 1253 -52.52 -26.62 -1.51
C LEU A 1253 -51.28 -26.57 -0.62
N THR A 1254 -51.47 -26.56 0.70
CA THR A 1254 -50.38 -26.45 1.66
C THR A 1254 -50.36 -27.65 2.61
N LEU A 1255 -49.18 -28.21 2.82
CA LEU A 1255 -48.95 -29.39 3.64
C LEU A 1255 -47.81 -29.09 4.62
N ASP A 1256 -48.11 -29.19 5.91
CA ASP A 1256 -47.14 -29.03 7.00
C ASP A 1256 -46.44 -30.37 7.24
N LEU A 1257 -45.13 -30.42 6.98
CA LEU A 1257 -44.31 -31.64 7.06
C LEU A 1257 -43.88 -31.97 8.49
N ARG A 1258 -43.91 -30.99 9.41
CA ARG A 1258 -43.58 -31.14 10.84
C ARG A 1258 -44.47 -32.14 11.60
N LYS A 1259 -45.50 -32.68 10.95
CA LYS A 1259 -46.38 -33.75 11.46
C LYS A 1259 -45.92 -35.16 11.09
N TYR A 1260 -44.89 -35.27 10.24
CA TYR A 1260 -44.39 -36.52 9.66
C TYR A 1260 -42.89 -36.74 9.87
N THR A 1261 -42.16 -35.68 10.24
CA THR A 1261 -40.79 -35.69 10.78
C THR A 1261 -40.79 -35.91 12.29
#